data_AF-A0A1C3N1Z1-F1
#
_entry.id   AF-A0A1C3N1Z1-F1
#
_cell.length_a   1.000
_cell.length_b   1.000
_cell.length_c   1.000
_cell.angle_alpha   90.00
_cell.angle_beta   90.00
_cell.angle_gamma   90.00
#
_symmetry.space_group_name_H-M   'P 1'
#
loop_
_entity.id
_entity.type
_entity.pdbx_description
1 polymer ?
#
loop_
_entity_poly.entity_id
_entity_poly.type
_entity_poly.pdbx_seq_one_letter_code
_entity_poly.pdbx_strand_id
1 'polypeptide(L)'
;MTGTTRSDRRPADGSPVARVCVDLPLAHLDRPFDYLVPAALDEAAVPGTRVKVRFAGQLVDGWLLERTDDSGHTGRLAYLEKVVSPEPVLAPEVARLARAVADRYAGSLADVLRLAVPPRHARVEKEPHEPPPPGEPPAAPDPAGWRDYPAGPAYLRALTDWRAPRAVWSALPGEDWAARYAEAVAATVAGGRGALVVVADNRDLDRLDAAVAAALGPGRHVCLSAALGPARRYRAFLAARRGDVPVVIGTRAAMFAPVGRLGLVAIWDDGDDLHAEPRAPYPHAREVLLTRAQLAEAGALVGGYARTAEAQLLLETGWAREVTADRATLRARTPAIAPTGDDPQLARDPAAATARLPSLAWTAARDALRADLPVLVQVPRRGYLPAVSCADCRTPARCPTCAGPLALPSATGAPACRWCGRVAAAYACPECGGRRLRAAVTGARRTAEELGRAFPGVPVRTSGREEVLTGVPGGAGLAIATPGAEPPAEGGYGAVLLLDSWALLTRADLRAGEEALRRWLAAAALARPAGAGGRVVVVADGALAPVQALLRWDAGWFAARELAERRELGFPPAVRMASVTGLPVAVADLLAEARLPDGAEVLGPVPADGERERMLVRVPRARAAALAGALHAAAGARSARKAADPVRLQVDPLTLF
;
A
#
# COMPACT_ATOMS: atom_id res chain seq x y z
N MET A 1 5.60 -48.47 -10.60
CA MET A 1 6.66 -48.46 -9.56
C MET A 1 6.02 -48.90 -8.26
N THR A 2 6.50 -50.04 -7.77
CA THR A 2 6.02 -50.88 -6.68
C THR A 2 5.93 -50.13 -5.35
N GLY A 3 4.77 -50.20 -4.70
CA GLY A 3 4.52 -49.58 -3.40
C GLY A 3 5.25 -50.30 -2.29
N THR A 4 6.30 -49.68 -1.75
CA THR A 4 6.90 -50.08 -0.48
C THR A 4 5.84 -49.99 0.61
N THR A 5 5.59 -51.10 1.30
CA THR A 5 4.65 -51.19 2.42
C THR A 5 5.06 -50.21 3.53
N ARG A 6 4.08 -49.53 4.13
CA ARG A 6 4.25 -48.49 5.17
C ARG A 6 5.03 -48.94 6.42
N SER A 7 5.22 -50.25 6.59
CA SER A 7 5.84 -50.87 7.77
C SER A 7 7.37 -50.92 7.77
N ASP A 8 8.03 -50.55 6.66
CA ASP A 8 9.47 -50.77 6.48
C ASP A 8 10.27 -49.47 6.23
N ARG A 9 9.68 -48.30 6.53
CA ARG A 9 10.38 -47.01 6.41
C ARG A 9 11.43 -46.90 7.52
N ARG A 10 12.70 -46.75 7.14
CA ARG A 10 13.81 -46.40 8.03
C ARG A 10 14.01 -44.87 8.06
N PRO A 11 14.33 -44.27 9.23
CA PRO A 11 14.73 -42.87 9.29
C PRO A 11 15.99 -42.60 8.47
N ALA A 12 16.18 -41.35 8.03
CA ALA A 12 17.44 -40.89 7.46
C ALA A 12 18.58 -40.98 8.50
N ASP A 13 19.81 -41.22 8.04
CA ASP A 13 20.95 -41.45 8.94
C ASP A 13 21.43 -40.16 9.62
N GLY A 14 21.27 -38.99 8.97
CA GLY A 14 21.60 -37.67 9.51
C GLY A 14 20.37 -36.77 9.61
N SER A 15 20.22 -36.04 10.72
CA SER A 15 19.10 -35.14 11.00
C SER A 15 17.73 -35.72 10.57
N PRO A 16 17.33 -36.88 11.14
CA PRO A 16 16.12 -37.61 10.77
C PRO A 16 14.82 -36.88 11.09
N VAL A 17 14.84 -35.85 11.93
CA VAL A 17 13.63 -35.12 12.32
C VAL A 17 13.45 -33.90 11.42
N ALA A 18 12.29 -33.79 10.80
CA ALA A 18 11.85 -32.65 10.01
C ALA A 18 10.81 -31.84 10.80
N ARG A 19 11.06 -30.55 11.03
CA ARG A 19 10.04 -29.64 11.57
C ARG A 19 9.27 -28.99 10.44
N VAL A 20 7.96 -29.24 10.41
CA VAL A 20 7.08 -28.88 9.29
C VAL A 20 6.04 -27.85 9.74
N CYS A 21 5.98 -26.72 9.04
CA CYS A 21 4.81 -25.84 9.11
C CYS A 21 3.72 -26.45 8.24
N VAL A 22 2.68 -26.99 8.86
CA VAL A 22 1.54 -27.57 8.15
C VAL A 22 0.70 -26.46 7.54
N ASP A 23 0.34 -26.58 6.27
CA ASP A 23 -0.37 -25.56 5.52
C ASP A 23 -1.88 -25.56 5.82
N LEU A 24 -2.25 -25.21 7.07
CA LEU A 24 -3.64 -25.10 7.54
C LEU A 24 -3.87 -23.71 8.16
N PRO A 25 -4.93 -22.97 7.75
CA PRO A 25 -5.23 -21.61 8.27
C PRO A 25 -5.92 -21.66 9.64
N LEU A 26 -5.32 -22.35 10.61
CA LEU A 26 -5.91 -22.53 11.93
C LEU A 26 -4.95 -22.00 12.99
N ALA A 27 -5.36 -20.96 13.71
CA ALA A 27 -4.51 -20.30 14.70
C ALA A 27 -4.00 -21.26 15.79
N HIS A 28 -4.80 -22.23 16.22
CA HIS A 28 -4.37 -23.24 17.19
C HIS A 28 -3.32 -24.23 16.68
N LEU A 29 -3.07 -24.24 15.36
CA LEU A 29 -2.05 -25.05 14.70
C LEU A 29 -0.83 -24.23 14.28
N ASP A 30 -0.72 -22.97 14.74
CA ASP A 30 0.39 -22.07 14.38
C ASP A 30 1.71 -22.42 15.10
N ARG A 31 2.19 -23.64 14.86
CA ARG A 31 3.46 -24.16 15.36
C ARG A 31 4.04 -25.18 14.37
N PRO A 32 5.36 -25.43 14.38
CA PRO A 32 5.94 -26.55 13.67
C PRO A 32 5.46 -27.89 14.26
N PHE A 33 5.39 -28.91 13.41
CA PHE A 33 5.13 -30.29 13.79
C PHE A 33 6.29 -31.18 13.34
N ASP A 34 6.70 -32.09 14.21
CA ASP A 34 7.86 -32.94 13.98
C ASP A 34 7.45 -34.23 13.25
N TYR A 35 8.23 -34.59 12.22
CA TYR A 35 8.06 -35.79 11.42
C TYR A 35 9.42 -36.47 11.20
N LEU A 36 9.43 -37.79 11.00
CA LEU A 36 10.62 -38.50 10.56
C LEU A 36 10.80 -38.36 9.05
N VAL A 37 12.02 -38.10 8.60
CA VAL A 37 12.43 -38.15 7.20
C VAL A 37 12.76 -39.60 6.87
N PRO A 38 12.06 -40.25 5.92
CA PRO A 38 12.46 -41.56 5.43
C PRO A 38 13.83 -41.48 4.73
N ALA A 39 14.69 -42.49 4.87
CA ALA A 39 16.00 -42.55 4.20
C ALA A 39 15.89 -42.31 2.67
N ALA A 40 14.83 -42.81 2.03
CA ALA A 40 14.58 -42.62 0.60
C ALA A 40 14.26 -41.16 0.19
N LEU A 41 13.94 -40.29 1.15
CA LEU A 41 13.67 -38.87 0.93
C LEU A 41 14.78 -37.97 1.49
N ASP A 42 15.87 -38.54 2.01
CA ASP A 42 16.90 -37.80 2.74
C ASP A 42 17.50 -36.64 1.92
N GLU A 43 17.98 -36.93 0.71
CA GLU A 43 18.57 -35.93 -0.18
C GLU A 43 17.57 -34.85 -0.64
N ALA A 44 16.30 -35.22 -0.84
CA ALA A 44 15.28 -34.33 -1.37
C ALA A 44 14.62 -33.47 -0.27
N ALA A 45 14.56 -33.98 0.96
CA ALA A 45 13.93 -33.30 2.09
C ALA A 45 14.91 -32.29 2.68
N VAL A 46 15.04 -31.14 2.02
CA VAL A 46 15.87 -30.03 2.52
C VAL A 46 14.99 -28.87 3.03
N PRO A 47 15.45 -28.09 4.03
CA PRO A 47 14.76 -26.89 4.46
C PRO A 47 14.38 -25.99 3.30
N GLY A 48 13.12 -25.52 3.32
CA GLY A 48 12.53 -24.69 2.28
C GLY A 48 11.71 -25.44 1.23
N THR A 49 11.77 -26.77 1.20
CA THR A 49 10.95 -27.59 0.29
C THR A 49 9.48 -27.68 0.73
N ARG A 50 8.62 -27.94 -0.25
CA ARG A 50 7.22 -28.33 -0.01
C ARG A 50 7.15 -29.83 0.25
N VAL A 51 6.47 -30.21 1.32
CA VAL A 51 6.25 -31.60 1.71
C VAL A 51 4.77 -31.91 1.80
N LYS A 52 4.41 -33.20 1.75
CA LYS A 52 3.10 -33.70 2.16
C LYS A 52 3.25 -34.55 3.41
N VAL A 53 2.37 -34.33 4.37
CA VAL A 53 2.35 -35.02 5.65
C VAL A 53 0.94 -35.50 5.98
N ARG A 54 0.83 -36.57 6.78
CA ARG A 54 -0.45 -36.95 7.37
C ARG A 54 -0.69 -36.12 8.63
N PHE A 55 -1.79 -35.41 8.67
CA PHE A 55 -2.22 -34.63 9.83
C PHE A 55 -3.69 -34.94 10.12
N ALA A 56 -3.99 -35.42 11.32
CA ALA A 56 -5.34 -35.87 11.72
C ALA A 56 -6.01 -36.81 10.69
N GLY A 57 -5.24 -37.75 10.10
CA GLY A 57 -5.72 -38.71 9.11
C GLY A 57 -5.77 -38.19 7.66
N GLN A 58 -5.70 -36.88 7.43
CA GLN A 58 -5.71 -36.27 6.11
C GLN A 58 -4.30 -36.04 5.57
N LEU A 59 -4.14 -36.08 4.24
CA LEU A 59 -2.88 -35.73 3.60
C LEU A 59 -2.89 -34.23 3.29
N VAL A 60 -2.01 -33.48 3.94
CA VAL A 60 -1.94 -32.01 3.86
C VAL A 60 -0.59 -31.58 3.33
N ASP A 61 -0.57 -30.41 2.67
CA ASP A 61 0.68 -29.75 2.28
C ASP A 61 1.36 -29.13 3.51
N GLY A 62 2.67 -28.94 3.42
CA GLY A 62 3.46 -28.29 4.46
C GLY A 62 4.80 -27.80 3.93
N TRP A 63 5.47 -27.01 4.75
CA TRP A 63 6.78 -26.43 4.48
C TRP A 63 7.79 -27.01 5.44
N LEU A 64 8.84 -27.62 4.91
CA LEU A 64 9.96 -28.08 5.73
C LEU A 64 10.75 -26.86 6.20
N LEU A 65 10.71 -26.54 7.50
CA LEU A 65 11.37 -25.37 8.06
C LEU A 65 12.84 -25.65 8.39
N GLU A 66 13.10 -26.81 8.98
CA GLU A 66 14.42 -27.23 9.45
C GLU A 66 14.48 -28.75 9.60
N ARG A 67 15.71 -29.28 9.70
CA ARG A 67 15.98 -30.67 10.06
C ARG A 67 16.88 -30.72 11.28
N THR A 68 16.60 -31.64 12.19
CA THR A 68 17.29 -31.82 13.47
C THR A 68 17.55 -33.29 13.74
N ASP A 69 18.50 -33.58 14.64
CA ASP A 69 18.81 -34.96 15.04
C ASP A 69 17.75 -35.53 15.98
N ASP A 70 17.24 -34.68 16.88
CA ASP A 70 16.27 -35.07 17.90
C ASP A 70 14.98 -34.25 17.81
N SER A 71 13.94 -34.78 18.48
CA SER A 71 12.63 -34.17 18.64
C SER A 71 12.31 -34.03 20.12
N GLY A 72 11.77 -32.88 20.52
CA GLY A 72 11.25 -32.68 21.88
C GLY A 72 9.91 -33.38 22.14
N HIS A 73 9.29 -33.94 21.09
CA HIS A 73 8.05 -34.70 21.20
C HIS A 73 8.26 -36.08 21.82
N THR A 74 7.49 -36.40 22.86
CA THR A 74 7.58 -37.66 23.62
C THR A 74 6.79 -38.82 23.00
N GLY A 75 5.94 -38.55 22.01
CA GLY A 75 5.16 -39.57 21.30
C GLY A 75 5.86 -40.13 20.05
N ARG A 76 5.18 -41.06 19.36
CA ARG A 76 5.70 -41.64 18.12
C ARG A 76 5.57 -40.65 16.97
N LEU A 77 6.70 -40.32 16.35
CA LEU A 77 6.73 -39.49 15.14
C LEU A 77 6.19 -40.24 13.92
N ALA A 78 5.37 -39.56 13.13
CA ALA A 78 4.97 -40.03 11.81
C ALA A 78 6.06 -39.71 10.78
N TYR A 79 6.15 -40.49 9.71
CA TYR A 79 7.05 -40.18 8.60
C TYR A 79 6.46 -39.11 7.67
N LEU A 80 7.33 -38.33 7.03
CA LEU A 80 6.97 -37.57 5.83
C LEU A 80 6.40 -38.54 4.79
N GLU A 81 5.34 -38.12 4.09
CA GLU A 81 4.74 -38.95 3.04
C GLU A 81 5.40 -38.71 1.69
N LYS A 82 5.76 -37.46 1.40
CA LYS A 82 6.36 -37.07 0.12
C LYS A 82 7.04 -35.71 0.21
N VAL A 83 8.16 -35.56 -0.49
CA VAL A 83 8.68 -34.24 -0.91
C VAL A 83 8.03 -33.90 -2.25
N VAL A 84 7.30 -32.77 -2.33
CA VAL A 84 6.54 -32.37 -3.53
C VAL A 84 7.48 -32.01 -4.68
N SER A 85 8.57 -31.30 -4.36
CA SER A 85 9.67 -30.96 -5.24
C SER A 85 10.93 -30.74 -4.38
N PRO A 86 12.12 -31.18 -4.82
CA PRO A 86 13.37 -30.89 -4.13
C PRO A 86 13.78 -29.41 -4.24
N GLU A 87 13.12 -28.61 -5.08
CA GLU A 87 13.39 -27.17 -5.19
C GLU A 87 13.05 -26.45 -3.86
N PRO A 88 14.04 -25.86 -3.15
CA PRO A 88 13.84 -25.23 -1.85
C PRO A 88 13.25 -23.83 -2.00
N VAL A 89 11.99 -23.75 -2.43
CA VAL A 89 11.29 -22.51 -2.76
C VAL A 89 11.13 -21.52 -1.60
N LEU A 90 11.09 -21.98 -0.35
CA LEU A 90 11.02 -21.10 0.82
C LEU A 90 12.44 -20.79 1.31
N ALA A 91 12.88 -19.54 1.11
CA ALA A 91 14.17 -19.08 1.61
C ALA A 91 14.14 -18.90 3.15
N PRO A 92 15.21 -19.23 3.89
CA PRO A 92 15.24 -19.14 5.36
C PRO A 92 14.96 -17.73 5.90
N GLU A 93 15.46 -16.69 5.24
CA GLU A 93 15.19 -15.29 5.58
C GLU A 93 13.71 -14.91 5.37
N VAL A 94 13.05 -15.50 4.37
CA VAL A 94 11.61 -15.30 4.14
C VAL A 94 10.80 -16.06 5.18
N ALA A 95 11.23 -17.24 5.63
CA ALA A 95 10.57 -17.95 6.73
C ALA A 95 10.64 -17.16 8.05
N ARG A 96 11.82 -16.60 8.39
CA ARG A 96 11.98 -15.71 9.56
C ARG A 96 11.12 -14.46 9.46
N LEU A 97 11.09 -13.82 8.29
CA LEU A 97 10.20 -12.69 8.02
C LEU A 97 8.73 -13.08 8.18
N ALA A 98 8.31 -14.22 7.63
CA ALA A 98 6.93 -14.66 7.67
C ALA A 98 6.45 -14.88 9.10
N ARG A 99 7.30 -15.45 9.97
CA ARG A 99 7.03 -15.56 11.41
C ARG A 99 6.88 -14.18 12.07
N ALA A 100 7.83 -13.27 11.84
CA ALA A 100 7.77 -11.92 12.40
C ALA A 100 6.51 -11.15 11.97
N VAL A 101 6.09 -11.32 10.71
CA VAL A 101 4.85 -10.72 10.18
C VAL A 101 3.61 -11.37 10.81
N ALA A 102 3.57 -12.69 10.94
CA ALA A 102 2.47 -13.38 11.61
C ALA A 102 2.33 -12.91 13.07
N ASP A 103 3.44 -12.80 13.80
CA ASP A 103 3.47 -12.32 15.18
C ASP A 103 2.99 -10.86 15.29
N ARG A 104 3.42 -9.99 14.37
CA ARG A 104 3.02 -8.57 14.36
C ARG A 104 1.53 -8.38 14.12
N TYR A 105 0.93 -9.22 13.28
CA TYR A 105 -0.45 -9.05 12.80
C TYR A 105 -1.45 -10.02 13.44
N ALA A 106 -1.07 -10.71 14.53
CA ALA A 106 -1.89 -11.73 15.18
C ALA A 106 -2.34 -12.87 14.23
N GLY A 107 -1.52 -13.14 13.21
CA GLY A 107 -1.76 -14.13 12.16
C GLY A 107 -1.10 -15.48 12.41
N SER A 108 -1.23 -16.40 11.45
CA SER A 108 -0.47 -17.66 11.43
C SER A 108 0.70 -17.63 10.44
N LEU A 109 1.75 -18.39 10.71
CA LEU A 109 2.87 -18.57 9.78
C LEU A 109 2.38 -19.14 8.44
N ALA A 110 1.47 -20.12 8.47
CA ALA A 110 0.92 -20.74 7.27
C ALA A 110 0.25 -19.71 6.34
N ASP A 111 -0.55 -18.80 6.90
CA ASP A 111 -1.20 -17.74 6.11
C ASP A 111 -0.18 -16.82 5.45
N VAL A 112 0.87 -16.41 6.18
CA VAL A 112 1.91 -15.55 5.61
C VAL A 112 2.73 -16.28 4.55
N LEU A 113 3.05 -17.57 4.75
CA LEU A 113 3.78 -18.37 3.77
C LEU A 113 3.00 -18.54 2.44
N ARG A 114 1.66 -18.64 2.49
CA ARG A 114 0.81 -18.63 1.28
C ARG A 114 0.85 -17.32 0.51
N LEU A 115 1.03 -16.21 1.22
CA LEU A 115 1.23 -14.91 0.58
C LEU A 115 2.65 -14.80 -0.02
N ALA A 116 3.63 -15.33 0.69
CA ALA A 116 5.05 -15.20 0.37
C ALA A 116 5.50 -16.07 -0.80
N VAL A 117 5.02 -17.31 -0.90
CA VAL A 117 5.51 -18.27 -1.89
C VAL A 117 4.43 -18.54 -2.95
N PRO A 118 4.68 -18.25 -4.25
CA PRO A 118 3.70 -18.46 -5.30
C PRO A 118 3.38 -19.95 -5.50
N PRO A 119 2.16 -20.29 -5.99
CA PRO A 119 1.81 -21.66 -6.32
C PRO A 119 2.81 -22.32 -7.26
N ARG A 120 3.05 -23.61 -7.06
CA ARG A 120 4.03 -24.39 -7.84
C ARG A 120 3.68 -24.40 -9.33
N HIS A 121 4.69 -24.20 -10.18
CA HIS A 121 4.58 -24.47 -11.60
C HIS A 121 5.59 -25.55 -12.05
N ALA A 122 5.16 -26.81 -12.00
CA ALA A 122 6.04 -27.99 -12.17
C ALA A 122 6.83 -28.01 -13.48
N ARG A 123 6.26 -27.50 -14.59
CA ARG A 123 6.96 -27.45 -15.88
C ARG A 123 8.15 -26.49 -15.85
N VAL A 124 8.04 -25.39 -15.10
CA VAL A 124 9.10 -24.37 -14.98
C VAL A 124 10.24 -24.89 -14.11
N GLU A 125 9.96 -25.65 -13.04
CA GLU A 125 11.03 -26.29 -12.24
C GLU A 125 11.86 -27.28 -13.05
N LYS A 126 11.26 -27.93 -14.06
CA LYS A 126 11.93 -28.89 -14.94
C LYS A 126 12.66 -28.25 -16.12
N GLU A 127 12.51 -26.94 -16.32
CA GLU A 127 13.26 -26.25 -17.37
C GLU A 127 14.75 -26.34 -17.04
N PRO A 128 15.62 -26.62 -18.03
CA PRO A 128 17.06 -26.58 -17.82
C PRO A 128 17.44 -25.23 -17.22
N HIS A 129 18.23 -25.29 -16.15
CA HIS A 129 18.71 -24.10 -15.46
C HIS A 129 20.23 -24.11 -15.49
N GLU A 130 20.78 -23.12 -16.19
CA GLU A 130 22.18 -22.78 -16.15
C GLU A 130 22.29 -21.47 -15.34
N PRO A 131 23.03 -21.45 -14.23
CA PRO A 131 23.24 -20.22 -13.47
C PRO A 131 23.84 -19.17 -14.39
N PRO A 132 23.35 -17.91 -14.38
CA PRO A 132 23.96 -16.87 -15.18
C PRO A 132 25.43 -16.70 -14.75
N PRO A 133 26.34 -16.44 -15.70
CA PRO A 133 27.73 -16.19 -15.36
C PRO A 133 27.81 -15.00 -14.38
N PRO A 134 28.78 -14.98 -13.45
CA PRO A 134 28.98 -13.84 -12.58
C PRO A 134 29.25 -12.60 -13.43
N GLY A 135 28.24 -11.74 -13.58
CA GLY A 135 28.42 -10.50 -14.33
C GLY A 135 29.20 -9.48 -13.51
N GLU A 136 30.01 -8.66 -14.16
CA GLU A 136 30.75 -7.56 -13.52
C GLU A 136 29.81 -6.69 -12.68
N PRO A 137 30.18 -6.25 -11.46
CA PRO A 137 29.36 -5.33 -10.69
C PRO A 137 29.07 -4.08 -11.53
N PRO A 138 27.81 -3.57 -11.54
CA PRO A 138 27.54 -2.32 -12.20
C PRO A 138 28.39 -1.22 -11.59
N ALA A 139 28.83 -0.27 -12.40
CA ALA A 139 29.49 0.92 -11.89
C ALA A 139 28.57 1.65 -10.89
N ALA A 140 29.16 2.31 -9.90
CA ALA A 140 28.39 3.17 -9.01
C ALA A 140 27.66 4.25 -9.86
N PRO A 141 26.37 4.48 -9.62
CA PRO A 141 25.59 5.43 -10.41
C PRO A 141 26.09 6.86 -10.19
N ASP A 142 25.95 7.71 -11.22
CA ASP A 142 26.18 9.15 -11.06
C ASP A 142 25.13 9.72 -10.09
N PRO A 143 25.54 10.34 -8.96
CA PRO A 143 24.61 10.94 -8.02
C PRO A 143 23.97 12.24 -8.54
N ALA A 144 24.20 12.67 -9.79
CA ALA A 144 23.66 13.89 -10.38
C ALA A 144 22.16 14.08 -10.11
N GLY A 145 21.37 13.01 -10.29
CA GLY A 145 19.94 12.99 -10.01
C GLY A 145 19.54 13.28 -8.56
N TRP A 146 20.44 12.98 -7.62
CA TRP A 146 20.23 13.20 -6.20
C TRP A 146 20.83 14.51 -5.68
N ARG A 147 21.53 15.30 -6.51
CA ARG A 147 22.19 16.55 -6.07
C ARG A 147 21.21 17.65 -5.66
N ASP A 148 19.99 17.62 -6.20
CA ASP A 148 18.89 18.49 -5.79
C ASP A 148 18.47 18.26 -4.32
N TYR A 149 18.89 17.14 -3.74
CA TYR A 149 18.65 16.77 -2.34
C TYR A 149 19.99 16.79 -1.59
N PRO A 150 20.24 17.73 -0.65
CA PRO A 150 21.54 17.84 0.01
C PRO A 150 22.05 16.54 0.66
N ALA A 151 21.14 15.71 1.20
CA ALA A 151 21.47 14.41 1.78
C ALA A 151 21.57 13.25 0.77
N GLY A 152 21.12 13.46 -0.48
CA GLY A 152 20.99 12.42 -1.51
C GLY A 152 22.31 11.74 -1.88
N PRO A 153 23.38 12.48 -2.24
CA PRO A 153 24.66 11.85 -2.57
C PRO A 153 25.27 11.06 -1.41
N ALA A 154 25.06 11.51 -0.16
CA ALA A 154 25.51 10.78 1.02
C ALA A 154 24.70 9.50 1.26
N TYR A 155 23.39 9.54 0.99
CA TYR A 155 22.52 8.36 1.03
C TYR A 155 22.98 7.28 0.04
N LEU A 156 23.25 7.64 -1.22
CA LEU A 156 23.75 6.70 -2.22
C LEU A 156 25.09 6.08 -1.84
N ARG A 157 26.05 6.89 -1.38
CA ARG A 157 27.34 6.36 -0.89
C ARG A 157 27.16 5.39 0.25
N ALA A 158 26.30 5.70 1.22
CA ALA A 158 26.02 4.81 2.34
C ALA A 158 25.39 3.47 1.92
N LEU A 159 24.64 3.42 0.80
CA LEU A 159 24.16 2.16 0.22
C LEU A 159 25.32 1.35 -0.37
N THR A 160 26.20 1.99 -1.15
CA THR A 160 27.39 1.36 -1.72
C THR A 160 28.37 0.86 -0.67
N ASP A 161 28.53 1.60 0.44
CA ASP A 161 29.41 1.29 1.57
C ASP A 161 28.77 0.36 2.62
N TRP A 162 27.57 -0.16 2.36
CA TRP A 162 26.87 -1.12 3.23
C TRP A 162 26.50 -0.58 4.62
N ARG A 163 26.34 0.73 4.78
CA ARG A 163 26.01 1.38 6.06
C ARG A 163 24.52 1.37 6.41
N ALA A 164 23.72 0.61 5.66
CA ALA A 164 22.28 0.41 5.85
C ALA A 164 21.48 1.71 6.07
N PRO A 165 21.64 2.75 5.22
CA PRO A 165 20.97 4.03 5.43
C PRO A 165 19.44 3.88 5.27
N ARG A 166 18.69 4.51 6.17
CA ARG A 166 17.22 4.51 6.16
C ARG A 166 16.72 5.93 5.94
N ALA A 167 15.90 6.12 4.91
CA ALA A 167 15.46 7.45 4.49
C ALA A 167 13.95 7.51 4.23
N VAL A 168 13.37 8.66 4.55
CA VAL A 168 12.06 9.11 4.04
C VAL A 168 12.34 10.25 3.07
N TRP A 169 11.95 10.06 1.83
CA TRP A 169 12.22 10.96 0.72
C TRP A 169 10.94 11.67 0.27
N SER A 170 10.96 13.00 0.25
CA SER A 170 9.87 13.80 -0.33
C SER A 170 10.31 14.33 -1.69
N ALA A 171 9.73 13.76 -2.74
CA ALA A 171 10.10 14.05 -4.12
C ALA A 171 9.67 15.46 -4.54
N LEU A 172 10.52 16.09 -5.35
CA LEU A 172 10.23 17.36 -6.01
C LEU A 172 9.08 17.22 -7.05
N PRO A 173 8.34 18.29 -7.35
CA PRO A 173 7.47 18.33 -8.51
C PRO A 173 8.23 17.99 -9.81
N GLY A 174 7.62 17.18 -10.67
CA GLY A 174 8.22 16.73 -11.93
C GLY A 174 9.44 15.82 -11.77
N GLU A 175 9.69 15.26 -10.58
CA GLU A 175 10.78 14.33 -10.36
C GLU A 175 10.60 13.02 -11.14
N ASP A 176 11.70 12.49 -11.67
CA ASP A 176 11.70 11.13 -12.20
C ASP A 176 11.97 10.13 -11.08
N TRP A 177 10.94 9.88 -10.29
CA TRP A 177 11.05 9.03 -9.11
C TRP A 177 11.55 7.63 -9.44
N ALA A 178 11.18 7.08 -10.61
CA ALA A 178 11.61 5.74 -11.01
C ALA A 178 13.13 5.71 -11.25
N ALA A 179 13.69 6.75 -11.88
CA ALA A 179 15.13 6.90 -12.05
C ALA A 179 15.86 7.04 -10.69
N ARG A 180 15.33 7.82 -9.75
CA ARG A 180 15.92 7.94 -8.40
C ARG A 180 15.97 6.61 -7.66
N TYR A 181 14.91 5.80 -7.77
CA TYR A 181 14.91 4.43 -7.22
C TYR A 181 15.88 3.50 -7.94
N ALA A 182 15.95 3.58 -9.28
CA ALA A 182 16.91 2.80 -10.06
C ALA A 182 18.37 3.14 -9.71
N GLU A 183 18.68 4.41 -9.43
CA GLU A 183 19.99 4.84 -8.93
C GLU A 183 20.27 4.29 -7.52
N ALA A 184 19.31 4.34 -6.59
CA ALA A 184 19.48 3.73 -5.26
C ALA A 184 19.70 2.21 -5.35
N VAL A 185 18.99 1.54 -6.26
CA VAL A 185 19.20 0.12 -6.58
C VAL A 185 20.59 -0.10 -7.16
N ALA A 186 21.01 0.68 -8.15
CA ALA A 186 22.34 0.56 -8.75
C ALA A 186 23.47 0.78 -7.74
N ALA A 187 23.34 1.78 -6.84
CA ALA A 187 24.31 2.00 -5.76
C ALA A 187 24.41 0.80 -4.81
N THR A 188 23.28 0.14 -4.54
CA THR A 188 23.19 -1.06 -3.70
C THR A 188 23.86 -2.28 -4.37
N VAL A 189 23.59 -2.48 -5.66
CA VAL A 189 24.17 -3.59 -6.44
C VAL A 189 25.66 -3.37 -6.71
N ALA A 190 26.09 -2.12 -6.94
CA ALA A 190 27.51 -1.76 -7.04
C ALA A 190 28.28 -2.07 -5.74
N GLY A 191 27.62 -1.95 -4.59
CA GLY A 191 28.15 -2.43 -3.32
C GLY A 191 28.29 -3.96 -3.27
N GLY A 192 27.51 -4.71 -4.05
CA GLY A 192 27.44 -6.18 -4.06
C GLY A 192 26.27 -6.77 -3.26
N ARG A 193 25.26 -5.94 -2.95
CA ARG A 193 24.00 -6.36 -2.27
C ARG A 193 22.87 -6.52 -3.29
N GLY A 194 21.84 -7.25 -2.90
CA GLY A 194 20.56 -7.23 -3.60
C GLY A 194 19.61 -6.12 -3.16
N ALA A 195 18.59 -5.82 -3.95
CA ALA A 195 17.58 -4.81 -3.65
C ALA A 195 16.15 -5.32 -3.93
N LEU A 196 15.20 -4.83 -3.13
CA LEU A 196 13.77 -5.09 -3.29
C LEU A 196 12.98 -3.77 -3.33
N VAL A 197 12.27 -3.52 -4.43
CA VAL A 197 11.41 -2.33 -4.57
C VAL A 197 9.95 -2.73 -4.77
N VAL A 198 9.05 -2.12 -4.01
CA VAL A 198 7.60 -2.33 -4.11
C VAL A 198 6.90 -1.05 -4.56
N VAL A 199 6.04 -1.17 -5.55
CA VAL A 199 5.17 -0.10 -6.08
C VAL A 199 3.70 -0.51 -6.00
N ALA A 200 2.78 0.44 -6.13
CA ALA A 200 1.36 0.20 -5.91
C ALA A 200 0.71 -0.63 -7.03
N ASP A 201 0.97 -0.27 -8.28
CA ASP A 201 0.30 -0.85 -9.46
C ASP A 201 1.27 -1.20 -10.60
N ASN A 202 0.73 -1.77 -11.69
CA ASN A 202 1.54 -2.17 -12.84
C ASN A 202 2.07 -0.99 -13.66
N ARG A 203 1.40 0.17 -13.66
CA ARG A 203 1.86 1.34 -14.42
C ARG A 203 3.14 1.88 -13.77
N ASP A 204 3.14 1.97 -12.45
CA ASP A 204 4.34 2.35 -11.70
C ASP A 204 5.42 1.27 -11.83
N LEU A 205 5.04 -0.01 -11.89
CA LEU A 205 5.98 -1.11 -12.10
C LEU A 205 6.65 -1.03 -13.47
N ASP A 206 5.90 -0.78 -14.54
CA ASP A 206 6.44 -0.67 -15.90
C ASP A 206 7.42 0.52 -16.01
N ARG A 207 7.10 1.65 -15.34
CA ARG A 207 8.00 2.81 -15.27
C ARG A 207 9.29 2.47 -14.50
N LEU A 208 9.18 1.77 -13.38
CA LEU A 208 10.33 1.34 -12.60
C LEU A 208 11.16 0.28 -13.32
N ASP A 209 10.53 -0.66 -14.03
CA ASP A 209 11.16 -1.69 -14.85
C ASP A 209 12.05 -1.05 -15.92
N ALA A 210 11.52 -0.08 -16.66
CA ALA A 210 12.28 0.69 -17.64
C ALA A 210 13.48 1.41 -17.02
N ALA A 211 13.30 2.07 -15.86
CA ALA A 211 14.38 2.79 -15.18
C ALA A 211 15.48 1.86 -14.66
N VAL A 212 15.11 0.72 -14.06
CA VAL A 212 16.07 -0.28 -13.55
C VAL A 212 16.80 -0.96 -14.70
N ALA A 213 16.10 -1.29 -15.79
CA ALA A 213 16.72 -1.84 -17.00
C ALA A 213 17.76 -0.89 -17.60
N ALA A 214 17.45 0.42 -17.64
CA ALA A 214 18.39 1.44 -18.09
C ALA A 214 19.61 1.59 -17.18
N ALA A 215 19.42 1.49 -15.85
CA ALA A 215 20.49 1.67 -14.88
C ALA A 215 21.42 0.44 -14.72
N LEU A 216 20.87 -0.78 -14.80
CA LEU A 216 21.63 -2.02 -14.55
C LEU A 216 21.98 -2.81 -15.80
N GLY A 217 21.29 -2.54 -16.92
CA GLY A 217 21.32 -3.40 -18.09
C GLY A 217 20.39 -4.62 -17.99
N PRO A 218 20.26 -5.40 -19.07
CA PRO A 218 19.34 -6.52 -19.15
C PRO A 218 19.74 -7.68 -18.22
N GLY A 219 18.74 -8.41 -17.72
CA GLY A 219 18.96 -9.65 -16.96
C GLY A 219 19.47 -9.45 -15.53
N ARG A 220 19.43 -8.23 -14.98
CA ARG A 220 19.86 -7.92 -13.61
C ARG A 220 18.72 -7.77 -12.61
N HIS A 221 17.48 -7.82 -13.07
CA HIS A 221 16.30 -7.76 -12.21
C HIS A 221 15.15 -8.59 -12.77
N VAL A 222 14.17 -8.87 -11.93
CA VAL A 222 12.90 -9.47 -12.33
C VAL A 222 11.71 -8.70 -11.75
N CYS A 223 10.61 -8.73 -12.48
CA CYS A 223 9.33 -8.15 -12.08
C CYS A 223 8.42 -9.22 -11.47
N LEU A 224 7.87 -8.94 -10.28
CA LEU A 224 6.85 -9.77 -9.64
C LEU A 224 5.52 -9.02 -9.52
N SER A 225 4.55 -9.43 -10.33
CA SER A 225 3.19 -8.91 -10.29
C SER A 225 2.15 -10.00 -10.48
N ALA A 226 0.95 -9.79 -9.94
CA ALA A 226 -0.21 -10.63 -10.19
C ALA A 226 -0.70 -10.59 -11.65
N ALA A 227 -0.35 -9.55 -12.41
CA ALA A 227 -0.67 -9.46 -13.84
C ALA A 227 0.15 -10.44 -14.70
N LEU A 228 1.26 -10.97 -14.18
CA LEU A 228 2.01 -12.02 -14.85
C LEU A 228 1.25 -13.35 -14.75
N GLY A 229 1.11 -14.04 -15.88
CA GLY A 229 0.59 -15.40 -15.89
C GLY A 229 1.42 -16.35 -15.00
N PRO A 230 0.83 -17.46 -14.49
CA PRO A 230 1.45 -18.32 -13.48
C PRO A 230 2.87 -18.79 -13.80
N ALA A 231 3.13 -19.19 -15.06
CA ALA A 231 4.44 -19.66 -15.48
C ALA A 231 5.51 -18.55 -15.42
N ARG A 232 5.22 -17.34 -15.93
CA ARG A 232 6.17 -16.22 -15.92
C ARG A 232 6.46 -15.75 -14.50
N ARG A 233 5.42 -15.62 -13.68
CA ARG A 233 5.57 -15.23 -12.27
C ARG A 233 6.42 -16.24 -11.49
N TYR A 234 6.19 -17.54 -11.70
CA TYR A 234 6.96 -18.58 -11.03
C TYR A 234 8.41 -18.64 -11.51
N ARG A 235 8.67 -18.43 -12.82
CA ARG A 235 10.04 -18.33 -13.35
C ARG A 235 10.80 -17.15 -12.76
N ALA A 236 10.19 -15.96 -12.71
CA ALA A 236 10.77 -14.79 -12.07
C ALA A 236 11.06 -15.03 -10.58
N PHE A 237 10.13 -15.69 -9.87
CA PHE A 237 10.34 -16.08 -8.47
C PHE A 237 11.53 -17.04 -8.29
N LEU A 238 11.67 -18.05 -9.17
CA LEU A 238 12.81 -18.97 -9.11
C LEU A 238 14.13 -18.27 -9.41
N ALA A 239 14.17 -17.36 -10.38
CA ALA A 239 15.37 -16.57 -10.67
C ALA A 239 15.82 -15.75 -9.44
N ALA A 240 14.88 -15.09 -8.77
CA ALA A 240 15.16 -14.39 -7.52
C ALA A 240 15.60 -15.35 -6.40
N ARG A 241 14.94 -16.50 -6.25
CA ARG A 241 15.23 -17.49 -5.21
C ARG A 241 16.60 -18.15 -5.39
N ARG A 242 17.00 -18.43 -6.63
CA ARG A 242 18.29 -19.05 -6.98
C ARG A 242 19.45 -18.05 -6.94
N GLY A 243 19.14 -16.75 -6.88
CA GLY A 243 20.14 -15.69 -6.87
C GLY A 243 20.64 -15.33 -8.28
N ASP A 244 19.90 -15.71 -9.32
CA ASP A 244 20.23 -15.41 -10.72
C ASP A 244 20.21 -13.91 -10.99
N VAL A 245 19.41 -13.16 -10.22
CA VAL A 245 19.31 -11.71 -10.28
C VAL A 245 19.51 -11.08 -8.90
N PRO A 246 20.25 -9.96 -8.79
CA PRO A 246 20.40 -9.24 -7.53
C PRO A 246 19.15 -8.43 -7.13
N VAL A 247 18.24 -8.14 -8.07
CA VAL A 247 17.16 -7.18 -7.85
C VAL A 247 15.79 -7.78 -8.13
N VAL A 248 14.86 -7.49 -7.25
CA VAL A 248 13.44 -7.76 -7.46
C VAL A 248 12.67 -6.45 -7.37
N ILE A 249 11.85 -6.19 -8.38
CA ILE A 249 10.85 -5.13 -8.34
C ILE A 249 9.46 -5.74 -8.48
N GLY A 250 8.43 -5.13 -7.93
CA GLY A 250 7.08 -5.66 -8.08
C GLY A 250 6.00 -4.87 -7.40
N THR A 251 4.77 -5.37 -7.52
CA THR A 251 3.63 -4.85 -6.77
C THR A 251 3.58 -5.44 -5.36
N ARG A 252 2.56 -5.11 -4.55
CA ARG A 252 2.39 -5.52 -3.14
C ARG A 252 2.99 -6.88 -2.74
N ALA A 253 2.65 -7.96 -3.47
CA ALA A 253 3.08 -9.32 -3.10
C ALA A 253 4.61 -9.53 -3.16
N ALA A 254 5.34 -8.69 -3.90
CA ALA A 254 6.79 -8.75 -3.99
C ALA A 254 7.49 -8.40 -2.66
N MET A 255 6.79 -7.82 -1.66
CA MET A 255 7.33 -7.58 -0.32
C MET A 255 7.94 -8.81 0.36
N PHE A 256 7.52 -10.02 -0.06
CA PHE A 256 8.05 -11.30 0.43
C PHE A 256 9.10 -11.95 -0.48
N ALA A 257 9.44 -11.35 -1.61
CA ALA A 257 10.36 -11.95 -2.57
C ALA A 257 11.72 -12.30 -1.92
N PRO A 258 12.29 -13.47 -2.22
CA PRO A 258 13.64 -13.80 -1.78
C PRO A 258 14.63 -12.91 -2.55
N VAL A 259 15.58 -12.33 -1.82
CA VAL A 259 16.64 -11.49 -2.41
C VAL A 259 17.92 -11.79 -1.63
N GLY A 260 18.90 -12.37 -2.31
CA GLY A 260 20.20 -12.68 -1.71
C GLY A 260 20.94 -11.40 -1.30
N ARG A 261 21.64 -11.45 -0.16
CA ARG A 261 22.44 -10.33 0.38
C ARG A 261 21.68 -8.99 0.36
N LEU A 262 20.42 -9.01 0.81
CA LEU A 262 19.53 -7.83 0.79
C LEU A 262 20.18 -6.60 1.42
N GLY A 263 20.26 -5.50 0.67
CA GLY A 263 20.88 -4.24 1.09
C GLY A 263 19.99 -3.03 1.02
N LEU A 264 18.90 -3.10 0.26
CA LEU A 264 17.92 -2.05 0.14
C LEU A 264 16.53 -2.67 0.05
N VAL A 265 15.62 -2.16 0.87
CA VAL A 265 14.17 -2.25 0.62
C VAL A 265 13.64 -0.87 0.28
N ALA A 266 12.72 -0.77 -0.66
CA ALA A 266 12.18 0.52 -1.06
C ALA A 266 10.69 0.44 -1.39
N ILE A 267 9.95 1.52 -1.14
CA ILE A 267 8.53 1.60 -1.42
C ILE A 267 8.16 3.00 -1.92
N TRP A 268 7.61 3.06 -3.13
CA TRP A 268 7.02 4.28 -3.68
C TRP A 268 5.57 4.43 -3.23
N ASP A 269 5.27 5.63 -2.75
CA ASP A 269 3.95 6.09 -2.33
C ASP A 269 3.30 5.14 -1.30
N ASP A 270 3.91 5.07 -0.11
CA ASP A 270 3.50 4.14 0.96
C ASP A 270 2.10 4.40 1.54
N GLY A 271 1.45 5.49 1.12
CA GLY A 271 0.06 5.80 1.43
C GLY A 271 -0.97 5.21 0.45
N ASP A 272 -0.54 4.61 -0.67
CA ASP A 272 -1.47 3.96 -1.60
C ASP A 272 -2.12 2.71 -0.97
N ASP A 273 -3.44 2.62 -1.10
CA ASP A 273 -4.25 1.55 -0.50
C ASP A 273 -3.99 0.17 -1.12
N LEU A 274 -3.43 0.12 -2.34
CA LEU A 274 -3.01 -1.13 -2.99
C LEU A 274 -1.86 -1.81 -2.26
N HIS A 275 -1.12 -1.10 -1.39
CA HIS A 275 -0.08 -1.69 -0.54
C HIS A 275 -0.62 -2.51 0.63
N ALA A 276 -1.89 -2.35 1.01
CA ALA A 276 -2.51 -3.18 2.03
C ALA A 276 -2.97 -4.53 1.45
N GLU A 277 -2.58 -5.62 2.10
CA GLU A 277 -2.97 -6.96 1.67
C GLU A 277 -4.40 -7.28 2.14
N PRO A 278 -5.33 -7.60 1.22
CA PRO A 278 -6.71 -7.96 1.58
C PRO A 278 -6.86 -9.35 2.18
N ARG A 279 -5.84 -10.21 2.15
CA ARG A 279 -5.87 -11.56 2.75
C ARG A 279 -5.21 -11.56 4.12
N ALA A 280 -5.70 -12.42 5.01
CA ALA A 280 -5.13 -12.57 6.35
C ALA A 280 -3.62 -12.89 6.29
N PRO A 281 -2.80 -12.31 7.20
CA PRO A 281 -3.20 -11.48 8.35
C PRO A 281 -3.26 -9.97 8.04
N TYR A 282 -3.54 -9.63 6.79
CA TYR A 282 -3.71 -8.26 6.28
C TYR A 282 -2.49 -7.35 6.43
N PRO A 283 -1.25 -7.83 6.16
CA PRO A 283 -0.06 -7.00 6.32
C PRO A 283 -0.04 -5.84 5.32
N HIS A 284 0.61 -4.75 5.73
CA HIS A 284 0.89 -3.62 4.84
C HIS A 284 2.32 -3.74 4.28
N ALA A 285 2.51 -3.49 2.98
CA ALA A 285 3.82 -3.65 2.32
C ALA A 285 4.94 -2.87 2.99
N ARG A 286 4.71 -1.59 3.34
CA ARG A 286 5.64 -0.79 4.16
C ARG A 286 6.12 -1.56 5.39
N GLU A 287 5.20 -2.03 6.25
CA GLU A 287 5.57 -2.67 7.52
C GLU A 287 6.36 -3.96 7.31
N VAL A 288 6.05 -4.73 6.26
CA VAL A 288 6.84 -5.93 5.88
C VAL A 288 8.24 -5.52 5.46
N LEU A 289 8.39 -4.51 4.60
CA LEU A 289 9.70 -4.02 4.15
C LEU A 289 10.53 -3.43 5.30
N LEU A 290 9.94 -2.63 6.19
CA LEU A 290 10.65 -2.09 7.36
C LEU A 290 11.09 -3.22 8.32
N THR A 291 10.27 -4.26 8.49
CA THR A 291 10.65 -5.46 9.24
C THR A 291 11.83 -6.18 8.58
N ARG A 292 11.82 -6.30 7.25
CA ARG A 292 12.96 -6.84 6.49
C ARG A 292 14.23 -6.01 6.65
N ALA A 293 14.12 -4.69 6.58
CA ALA A 293 15.26 -3.78 6.79
C ALA A 293 15.90 -3.99 8.16
N GLN A 294 15.09 -4.28 9.18
CA GLN A 294 15.59 -4.58 10.51
C GLN A 294 16.21 -5.98 10.59
N LEU A 295 15.55 -7.02 10.07
CA LEU A 295 16.05 -8.40 10.15
C LEU A 295 17.31 -8.66 9.31
N ALA A 296 17.47 -7.92 8.20
CA ALA A 296 18.59 -8.07 7.28
C ALA A 296 19.65 -6.97 7.41
N GLU A 297 19.48 -6.04 8.35
CA GLU A 297 20.34 -4.85 8.50
C GLU A 297 20.54 -4.13 7.14
N ALA A 298 19.43 -3.94 6.42
CA ALA A 298 19.39 -3.32 5.11
C ALA A 298 18.99 -1.85 5.21
N GLY A 299 19.41 -1.08 4.20
CA GLY A 299 18.90 0.27 3.99
C GLY A 299 17.42 0.26 3.62
N ALA A 300 16.78 1.41 3.79
CA ALA A 300 15.37 1.60 3.47
C ALA A 300 15.16 2.93 2.74
N LEU A 301 14.24 2.95 1.77
CA LEU A 301 13.75 4.18 1.13
C LEU A 301 12.22 4.17 1.08
N VAL A 302 11.60 5.08 1.81
CA VAL A 302 10.16 5.35 1.70
C VAL A 302 10.03 6.68 0.96
N GLY A 303 9.51 6.67 -0.26
CA GLY A 303 9.48 7.86 -1.11
C GLY A 303 8.10 8.17 -1.65
N GLY A 304 7.78 9.44 -1.80
CA GLY A 304 6.53 9.91 -2.41
C GLY A 304 6.54 11.42 -2.61
N TYR A 305 5.57 11.94 -3.35
CA TYR A 305 5.31 13.38 -3.35
C TYR A 305 4.68 13.83 -2.03
N ALA A 306 3.82 12.98 -1.45
CA ALA A 306 3.26 13.14 -0.12
C ALA A 306 4.08 12.38 0.93
N ARG A 307 3.76 12.62 2.20
CA ARG A 307 4.33 11.91 3.35
C ARG A 307 3.18 11.43 4.23
N THR A 308 3.17 10.14 4.55
CA THR A 308 2.19 9.55 5.48
C THR A 308 2.56 9.88 6.93
N ALA A 309 1.57 9.83 7.83
CA ALA A 309 1.86 9.88 9.27
C ALA A 309 2.80 8.75 9.73
N GLU A 310 2.77 7.58 9.07
CA GLU A 310 3.71 6.49 9.35
C GLU A 310 5.13 6.85 8.98
N ALA A 311 5.37 7.38 7.77
CA ALA A 311 6.68 7.82 7.34
C ALA A 311 7.20 8.97 8.23
N GLN A 312 6.33 9.90 8.63
CA GLN A 312 6.68 10.95 9.58
C GLN A 312 7.10 10.39 10.94
N LEU A 313 6.43 9.34 11.43
CA LEU A 313 6.82 8.68 12.68
C LEU A 313 8.20 8.01 12.59
N LEU A 314 8.61 7.52 11.42
CA LEU A 314 9.98 7.00 11.22
C LEU A 314 11.04 8.08 11.41
N LEU A 315 10.73 9.32 11.00
CA LEU A 315 11.61 10.47 11.19
C LEU A 315 11.66 10.90 12.66
N GLU A 316 10.50 11.06 13.30
CA GLU A 316 10.41 11.50 14.71
C GLU A 316 11.06 10.52 15.68
N THR A 317 11.03 9.22 15.38
CA THR A 317 11.70 8.19 16.20
C THR A 317 13.20 8.06 15.91
N GLY A 318 13.72 8.76 14.88
CA GLY A 318 15.09 8.63 14.42
C GLY A 318 15.41 7.31 13.71
N TRP A 319 14.39 6.50 13.40
CA TRP A 319 14.55 5.24 12.66
C TRP A 319 15.00 5.46 11.21
N ALA A 320 14.55 6.57 10.60
CA ALA A 320 14.99 7.06 9.30
C ALA A 320 15.42 8.53 9.35
N ARG A 321 16.16 8.97 8.33
CA ARG A 321 16.52 10.37 8.11
C ARG A 321 15.73 10.97 6.96
N GLU A 322 15.51 12.27 7.01
CA GLU A 322 14.78 12.99 5.97
C GLU A 322 15.71 13.27 4.77
N VAL A 323 15.19 13.03 3.57
CA VAL A 323 15.81 13.45 2.31
C VAL A 323 14.83 14.37 1.60
N THR A 324 15.15 15.65 1.56
CA THR A 324 14.34 16.72 0.96
C THR A 324 15.25 17.66 0.19
N ALA A 325 14.69 18.38 -0.77
CA ALA A 325 15.40 19.45 -1.45
C ALA A 325 15.46 20.71 -0.59
N ASP A 326 16.39 21.60 -0.89
CA ASP A 326 16.38 22.92 -0.27
C ASP A 326 15.18 23.77 -0.78
N ARG A 327 14.86 24.84 -0.04
CA ARG A 327 13.71 25.69 -0.35
C ARG A 327 13.81 26.44 -1.68
N ALA A 328 15.02 26.76 -2.15
CA ALA A 328 15.21 27.47 -3.41
C ALA A 328 14.94 26.52 -4.59
N THR A 329 15.52 25.32 -4.54
CA THR A 329 15.30 24.25 -5.52
C THR A 329 13.83 23.84 -5.57
N LEU A 330 13.19 23.67 -4.40
CA LEU A 330 11.76 23.39 -4.33
C LEU A 330 10.92 24.46 -5.03
N ARG A 331 11.10 25.74 -4.67
CA ARG A 331 10.36 26.85 -5.27
C ARG A 331 10.56 26.96 -6.78
N ALA A 332 11.76 26.67 -7.28
CA ALA A 332 12.05 26.70 -8.71
C ALA A 332 11.30 25.61 -9.49
N ARG A 333 11.00 24.48 -8.84
CA ARG A 333 10.32 23.30 -9.44
C ARG A 333 8.81 23.33 -9.26
N THR A 334 8.29 24.01 -8.24
CA THR A 334 6.86 24.04 -7.94
C THR A 334 6.07 24.84 -8.99
N PRO A 335 4.91 24.34 -9.47
CA PRO A 335 3.98 25.13 -10.26
C PRO A 335 3.40 26.30 -9.45
N ALA A 336 2.78 27.28 -10.11
CA ALA A 336 2.03 28.31 -9.41
C ALA A 336 0.68 27.73 -8.94
N ILE A 337 0.49 27.55 -7.64
CA ILE A 337 -0.69 26.91 -7.05
C ILE A 337 -1.58 27.96 -6.38
N ALA A 338 -2.89 27.94 -6.68
CA ALA A 338 -3.86 28.86 -6.07
C ALA A 338 -5.19 28.16 -5.72
N PRO A 339 -5.81 28.49 -4.57
CA PRO A 339 -7.16 28.03 -4.23
C PRO A 339 -8.23 28.93 -4.87
N THR A 340 -9.45 28.43 -5.01
CA THR A 340 -10.59 29.26 -5.48
C THR A 340 -11.43 29.87 -4.35
N GLY A 341 -11.24 29.41 -3.09
CA GLY A 341 -12.05 29.83 -1.94
C GLY A 341 -11.96 31.31 -1.56
N ASP A 342 -10.89 32.01 -1.99
CA ASP A 342 -10.64 33.42 -1.67
C ASP A 342 -11.04 34.38 -2.80
N ASP A 343 -11.70 33.92 -3.87
CA ASP A 343 -12.03 34.77 -5.03
C ASP A 343 -13.15 35.78 -4.69
N PRO A 344 -12.85 37.10 -4.60
CA PRO A 344 -13.86 38.13 -4.35
C PRO A 344 -14.92 38.22 -5.45
N GLN A 345 -14.67 37.65 -6.65
CA GLN A 345 -15.63 37.59 -7.75
C GLN A 345 -16.67 36.49 -7.55
N LEU A 346 -16.34 35.36 -6.89
CA LEU A 346 -17.32 34.32 -6.57
C LEU A 346 -18.37 34.82 -5.57
N ALA A 347 -17.98 35.74 -4.67
CA ALA A 347 -18.89 36.42 -3.75
C ALA A 347 -19.77 37.50 -4.41
N ARG A 348 -19.43 37.94 -5.63
CA ARG A 348 -20.12 39.03 -6.35
C ARG A 348 -21.01 38.56 -7.50
N ASP A 349 -20.86 37.34 -7.99
CA ASP A 349 -21.63 36.82 -9.13
C ASP A 349 -22.37 35.49 -8.82
N PRO A 350 -23.69 35.53 -8.58
CA PRO A 350 -24.53 34.34 -8.40
C PRO A 350 -24.54 33.39 -9.63
N ALA A 351 -24.23 33.88 -10.83
CA ALA A 351 -24.10 33.07 -12.03
C ALA A 351 -22.75 32.33 -12.08
N ALA A 352 -21.68 32.89 -11.53
CA ALA A 352 -20.40 32.20 -11.35
C ALA A 352 -20.50 31.06 -10.32
N ALA A 353 -21.38 31.18 -9.32
CA ALA A 353 -21.67 30.10 -8.37
C ALA A 353 -22.39 28.88 -9.00
N THR A 354 -23.01 29.06 -10.17
CA THR A 354 -23.64 27.97 -10.95
C THR A 354 -22.76 27.43 -12.07
N ALA A 355 -21.68 28.13 -12.43
CA ALA A 355 -20.68 27.65 -13.38
C ALA A 355 -19.82 26.54 -12.76
N ARG A 356 -19.58 25.46 -13.52
CA ARG A 356 -18.82 24.31 -13.02
C ARG A 356 -17.32 24.59 -12.84
N LEU A 357 -16.79 25.55 -13.58
CA LEU A 357 -15.42 26.03 -13.44
C LEU A 357 -15.46 27.43 -12.82
N PRO A 358 -14.88 27.62 -11.63
CA PRO A 358 -14.61 28.96 -11.10
C PRO A 358 -13.76 29.78 -12.07
N SER A 359 -13.89 31.11 -12.03
CA SER A 359 -13.22 32.06 -12.95
C SER A 359 -11.71 31.82 -13.05
N LEU A 360 -11.04 31.56 -11.92
CA LEU A 360 -9.61 31.26 -11.88
C LEU A 360 -9.25 29.96 -12.63
N ALA A 361 -10.04 28.90 -12.45
CA ALA A 361 -9.83 27.61 -13.11
C ALA A 361 -10.06 27.73 -14.63
N TRP A 362 -11.07 28.50 -15.03
CA TRP A 362 -11.34 28.82 -16.43
C TRP A 362 -10.18 29.57 -17.09
N THR A 363 -9.71 30.66 -16.46
CA THR A 363 -8.60 31.47 -16.98
C THR A 363 -7.32 30.63 -17.09
N ALA A 364 -7.00 29.83 -16.07
CA ALA A 364 -5.83 28.95 -16.10
C ALA A 364 -5.87 27.96 -17.28
N ALA A 365 -7.02 27.30 -17.52
CA ALA A 365 -7.19 26.39 -18.64
C ALA A 365 -7.10 27.11 -19.99
N ARG A 366 -7.83 28.21 -20.16
CA ARG A 366 -7.86 28.97 -21.41
C ARG A 366 -6.47 29.45 -21.82
N ASP A 367 -5.73 30.01 -20.88
CA ASP A 367 -4.40 30.54 -21.15
C ASP A 367 -3.39 29.43 -21.46
N ALA A 368 -3.48 28.27 -20.78
CA ALA A 368 -2.64 27.10 -21.10
C ALA A 368 -2.93 26.59 -22.52
N LEU A 369 -4.20 26.47 -22.89
CA LEU A 369 -4.61 26.06 -24.23
C LEU A 369 -4.17 27.07 -25.32
N ARG A 370 -4.21 28.38 -25.02
CA ARG A 370 -3.69 29.42 -25.92
C ARG A 370 -2.18 29.35 -26.12
N ALA A 371 -1.46 28.89 -25.10
CA ALA A 371 -0.02 28.63 -25.16
C ALA A 371 0.32 27.26 -25.79
N ASP A 372 -0.67 26.58 -26.38
CA ASP A 372 -0.53 25.24 -26.95
C ASP A 372 -0.03 24.19 -25.94
N LEU A 373 -0.52 24.28 -24.70
CA LEU A 373 -0.20 23.35 -23.62
C LEU A 373 -1.42 22.54 -23.18
N PRO A 374 -1.23 21.27 -22.78
CA PRO A 374 -2.32 20.44 -22.32
C PRO A 374 -2.79 20.87 -20.92
N VAL A 375 -4.06 20.58 -20.62
CA VAL A 375 -4.70 20.84 -19.32
C VAL A 375 -5.20 19.52 -18.73
N LEU A 376 -4.81 19.23 -17.50
CA LEU A 376 -5.33 18.12 -16.70
C LEU A 376 -6.50 18.60 -15.85
N VAL A 377 -7.59 17.83 -15.82
CA VAL A 377 -8.74 18.06 -14.95
C VAL A 377 -8.99 16.81 -14.13
N GLN A 378 -8.62 16.87 -12.84
CA GLN A 378 -8.89 15.79 -11.90
C GLN A 378 -10.32 15.94 -11.35
N VAL A 379 -11.11 14.88 -11.44
CA VAL A 379 -12.49 14.80 -10.92
C VAL A 379 -12.71 13.51 -10.13
N PRO A 380 -13.39 13.56 -8.96
CA PRO A 380 -13.63 12.38 -8.12
C PRO A 380 -14.35 11.24 -8.87
N ARG A 381 -14.08 9.98 -8.49
CA ARG A 381 -14.79 8.83 -9.08
C ARG A 381 -16.26 8.84 -8.63
N ARG A 382 -17.16 8.34 -9.48
CA ARG A 382 -18.60 8.20 -9.14
C ARG A 382 -18.86 7.44 -7.83
N GLY A 383 -18.00 6.47 -7.50
CA GLY A 383 -18.11 5.66 -6.29
C GLY A 383 -17.60 6.32 -5.01
N TYR A 384 -17.07 7.54 -5.07
CA TYR A 384 -16.56 8.21 -3.86
C TYR A 384 -17.66 8.60 -2.87
N LEU A 385 -18.96 8.53 -3.21
CA LEU A 385 -20.03 9.11 -2.36
C LEU A 385 -21.40 8.40 -2.49
N PRO A 386 -22.28 8.63 -1.50
CA PRO A 386 -23.25 9.71 -1.73
C PRO A 386 -23.31 10.66 -0.53
N ALA A 387 -22.28 11.48 -0.28
CA ALA A 387 -22.55 12.73 0.40
C ALA A 387 -23.52 13.50 -0.50
N VAL A 388 -24.64 13.88 0.11
CA VAL A 388 -25.68 14.61 -0.58
C VAL A 388 -25.53 16.08 -0.30
N SER A 389 -25.95 16.89 -1.26
CA SER A 389 -25.98 18.34 -1.12
C SER A 389 -27.42 18.82 -1.22
N CYS A 390 -27.69 20.02 -0.75
CA CYS A 390 -28.93 20.71 -1.04
C CYS A 390 -29.16 20.75 -2.56
N ALA A 391 -30.35 20.35 -3.00
CA ALA A 391 -30.74 20.38 -4.41
C ALA A 391 -30.82 21.82 -4.95
N ASP A 392 -31.10 22.78 -4.06
CA ASP A 392 -31.34 24.18 -4.39
C ASP A 392 -30.03 24.98 -4.43
N CYS A 393 -29.31 25.08 -3.31
CA CYS A 393 -28.08 25.92 -3.21
C CYS A 393 -26.75 25.14 -3.27
N ARG A 394 -26.78 23.81 -3.41
CA ARG A 394 -25.58 22.93 -3.46
C ARG A 394 -24.72 22.84 -2.20
N THR A 395 -25.08 23.49 -1.10
CA THR A 395 -24.41 23.29 0.20
C THR A 395 -24.38 21.81 0.60
N PRO A 396 -23.22 21.24 0.96
CA PRO A 396 -23.10 19.87 1.45
C PRO A 396 -23.98 19.61 2.68
N ALA A 397 -24.72 18.51 2.69
CA ALA A 397 -25.60 18.16 3.80
C ALA A 397 -24.81 17.56 4.97
N ARG A 398 -24.96 18.17 6.15
CA ARG A 398 -24.29 17.75 7.40
C ARG A 398 -25.29 17.35 8.47
N CYS A 399 -24.88 16.44 9.34
CA CYS A 399 -25.63 16.04 10.51
C CYS A 399 -25.69 17.22 11.50
N PRO A 400 -26.88 17.62 11.97
CA PRO A 400 -27.02 18.74 12.91
C PRO A 400 -26.41 18.42 14.29
N THR A 401 -26.15 17.14 14.59
CA THR A 401 -25.63 16.72 15.91
C THR A 401 -24.11 16.63 15.96
N CYS A 402 -23.48 16.00 14.96
CA CYS A 402 -22.04 15.72 14.96
C CYS A 402 -21.30 16.38 13.79
N ALA A 403 -21.98 17.21 13.00
CA ALA A 403 -21.48 17.80 11.75
C ALA A 403 -21.02 16.78 10.68
N GLY A 404 -21.23 15.48 10.88
CA GLY A 404 -20.82 14.44 9.94
C GLY A 404 -21.60 14.44 8.62
N PRO A 405 -21.01 13.92 7.53
CA PRO A 405 -21.65 13.90 6.23
C PRO A 405 -22.91 13.04 6.24
N LEU A 406 -24.00 13.59 5.69
CA LEU A 406 -25.23 12.83 5.45
C LEU A 406 -25.12 12.06 4.13
N ALA A 407 -25.66 10.85 4.11
CA ALA A 407 -25.80 10.04 2.91
C ALA A 407 -27.22 9.49 2.78
N LEU A 408 -27.67 9.28 1.54
CA LEU A 408 -28.93 8.61 1.26
C LEU A 408 -28.69 7.09 1.18
N PRO A 409 -29.30 6.26 2.05
CA PRO A 409 -29.19 4.81 1.97
C PRO A 409 -29.86 4.24 0.71
N SER A 410 -30.87 4.95 0.19
CA SER A 410 -31.55 4.65 -1.06
C SER A 410 -32.08 5.95 -1.68
N ALA A 411 -32.47 5.93 -2.96
CA ALA A 411 -32.95 7.12 -3.67
C ALA A 411 -34.17 7.82 -3.00
N THR A 412 -34.93 7.07 -2.19
CA THR A 412 -36.13 7.54 -1.47
C THR A 412 -35.99 7.48 0.05
N GLY A 413 -34.85 7.02 0.56
CA GLY A 413 -34.61 6.84 2.00
C GLY A 413 -34.33 8.16 2.72
N ALA A 414 -34.58 8.20 4.03
CA ALA A 414 -34.16 9.35 4.84
C ALA A 414 -32.63 9.41 4.90
N PRO A 415 -32.03 10.62 4.82
CA PRO A 415 -30.58 10.75 4.91
C PRO A 415 -30.10 10.31 6.30
N ALA A 416 -28.99 9.59 6.36
CA ALA A 416 -28.37 9.15 7.61
C ALA A 416 -26.93 9.65 7.70
N CYS A 417 -26.51 10.01 8.91
CA CYS A 417 -25.13 10.41 9.16
C CYS A 417 -24.19 9.20 9.05
N ARG A 418 -23.13 9.34 8.27
CA ARG A 418 -22.12 8.28 8.11
C ARG A 418 -21.19 8.10 9.30
N TRP A 419 -21.12 9.08 10.20
CA TRP A 419 -20.25 9.01 11.38
C TRP A 419 -20.97 8.42 12.59
N CYS A 420 -22.15 8.93 12.93
CA CYS A 420 -22.87 8.49 14.12
C CYS A 420 -24.10 7.62 13.83
N GLY A 421 -24.38 7.29 12.56
CA GLY A 421 -25.52 6.47 12.15
C GLY A 421 -26.89 7.15 12.29
N ARG A 422 -26.97 8.36 12.85
CA ARG A 422 -28.24 9.05 13.13
C ARG A 422 -28.97 9.42 11.83
N VAL A 423 -30.24 9.04 11.76
CA VAL A 423 -31.14 9.42 10.66
C VAL A 423 -31.56 10.89 10.82
N ALA A 424 -31.40 11.68 9.76
CA ALA A 424 -31.74 13.10 9.66
C ALA A 424 -33.00 13.31 8.81
N ALA A 425 -34.11 12.66 9.19
CA ALA A 425 -35.35 12.66 8.40
C ALA A 425 -35.94 14.06 8.12
N ALA A 426 -35.68 15.03 8.99
CA ALA A 426 -36.12 16.42 8.86
C ALA A 426 -34.96 17.35 8.44
N TYR A 427 -34.09 16.92 7.53
CA TYR A 427 -33.00 17.77 7.03
C TYR A 427 -33.54 19.08 6.44
N ALA A 428 -32.95 20.20 6.87
CA ALA A 428 -33.10 21.51 6.25
C ALA A 428 -31.70 22.09 6.03
N CYS A 429 -31.45 22.61 4.84
CA CYS A 429 -30.16 23.22 4.53
C CYS A 429 -29.92 24.45 5.42
N PRO A 430 -28.76 24.55 6.09
CA PRO A 430 -28.47 25.70 6.97
C PRO A 430 -28.34 27.02 6.20
N GLU A 431 -28.01 26.97 4.91
CA GLU A 431 -27.78 28.16 4.08
C GLU A 431 -29.07 28.70 3.43
N CYS A 432 -29.93 27.82 2.91
CA CYS A 432 -31.10 28.24 2.11
C CYS A 432 -32.43 27.68 2.61
N GLY A 433 -32.45 26.90 3.69
CA GLY A 433 -33.65 26.22 4.21
C GLY A 433 -34.19 25.07 3.34
N GLY A 434 -33.56 24.81 2.19
CA GLY A 434 -33.98 23.77 1.24
C GLY A 434 -33.94 22.37 1.87
N ARG A 435 -35.01 21.60 1.69
CA ARG A 435 -35.16 20.24 2.26
C ARG A 435 -34.80 19.13 1.29
N ARG A 436 -34.71 19.45 0.00
CA ARG A 436 -34.41 18.47 -1.03
C ARG A 436 -32.91 18.22 -1.10
N LEU A 437 -32.56 16.95 -1.13
CA LEU A 437 -31.20 16.49 -1.26
C LEU A 437 -30.99 15.93 -2.65
N ARG A 438 -29.80 16.15 -3.20
CA ARG A 438 -29.36 15.55 -4.46
C ARG A 438 -28.05 14.81 -4.27
N ALA A 439 -27.82 13.82 -5.12
CA ALA A 439 -26.49 13.28 -5.30
C ALA A 439 -25.55 14.41 -5.75
N ALA A 440 -24.43 14.56 -5.05
CA ALA A 440 -23.53 15.68 -5.24
C ALA A 440 -22.46 15.45 -6.32
N VAL A 441 -22.48 14.35 -7.08
CA VAL A 441 -21.41 14.04 -8.05
C VAL A 441 -21.91 13.87 -9.48
N THR A 442 -21.31 14.65 -10.38
CA THR A 442 -21.34 14.49 -11.84
C THR A 442 -20.06 13.76 -12.27
N GLY A 443 -20.14 12.49 -12.67
CA GLY A 443 -18.94 11.70 -13.00
C GLY A 443 -18.10 12.26 -14.18
N ALA A 444 -16.87 11.77 -14.32
CA ALA A 444 -15.87 12.20 -15.32
C ALA A 444 -16.40 12.33 -16.76
N ARG A 445 -17.27 11.41 -17.22
CA ARG A 445 -17.87 11.46 -18.56
C ARG A 445 -18.68 12.74 -18.81
N ARG A 446 -19.51 13.13 -17.83
CA ARG A 446 -20.30 14.37 -17.94
C ARG A 446 -19.42 15.61 -17.80
N THR A 447 -18.32 15.52 -17.05
CA THR A 447 -17.29 16.57 -17.03
C THR A 447 -16.70 16.78 -18.41
N ALA A 448 -16.32 15.70 -19.09
CA ALA A 448 -15.75 15.77 -20.43
C ALA A 448 -16.74 16.40 -21.44
N GLU A 449 -18.02 16.03 -21.38
CA GLU A 449 -19.06 16.64 -22.24
C GLU A 449 -19.22 18.15 -21.98
N GLU A 450 -19.30 18.57 -20.71
CA GLU A 450 -19.47 19.97 -20.35
C GLU A 450 -18.24 20.80 -20.73
N LEU A 451 -17.03 20.29 -20.49
CA LEU A 451 -15.78 20.96 -20.86
C LEU A 451 -15.56 21.00 -22.38
N GLY A 452 -15.93 19.95 -23.11
CA GLY A 452 -15.86 19.92 -24.56
C GLY A 452 -16.75 20.97 -25.22
N ARG A 453 -17.92 21.27 -24.63
CA ARG A 453 -18.76 22.40 -25.08
C ARG A 453 -18.15 23.75 -24.73
N ALA A 454 -17.47 23.84 -23.60
CA ALA A 454 -16.91 25.10 -23.11
C ALA A 454 -15.62 25.49 -23.84
N PHE A 455 -14.87 24.52 -24.36
CA PHE A 455 -13.67 24.73 -25.18
C PHE A 455 -13.83 24.10 -26.57
N PRO A 456 -14.63 24.70 -27.48
CA PRO A 456 -14.83 24.17 -28.84
C PRO A 456 -13.52 24.02 -29.60
N GLY A 457 -13.35 22.89 -30.30
CA GLY A 457 -12.16 22.60 -31.12
C GLY A 457 -10.96 22.03 -30.35
N VAL A 458 -11.04 21.90 -29.02
CA VAL A 458 -9.97 21.31 -28.20
C VAL A 458 -10.19 19.80 -28.04
N PRO A 459 -9.19 18.94 -28.35
CA PRO A 459 -9.30 17.51 -28.14
C PRO A 459 -9.54 17.16 -26.66
N VAL A 460 -10.54 16.33 -26.39
CA VAL A 460 -10.89 15.90 -25.03
C VAL A 460 -10.63 14.41 -24.87
N ARG A 461 -9.84 14.04 -23.86
CA ARG A 461 -9.49 12.65 -23.53
C ARG A 461 -9.90 12.34 -22.10
N THR A 462 -10.42 11.14 -21.86
CA THR A 462 -10.83 10.70 -20.52
C THR A 462 -9.96 9.54 -20.05
N SER A 463 -9.49 9.59 -18.80
CA SER A 463 -8.72 8.53 -18.16
C SER A 463 -9.35 8.15 -16.81
N GLY A 464 -9.69 6.89 -16.61
CA GLY A 464 -10.43 6.46 -15.43
C GLY A 464 -10.71 4.96 -15.39
N ARG A 465 -11.89 4.58 -14.89
CA ARG A 465 -12.23 3.17 -14.65
C ARG A 465 -12.26 2.30 -15.92
N GLU A 466 -12.72 2.86 -17.04
CA GLU A 466 -12.87 2.12 -18.30
C GLU A 466 -11.52 1.90 -18.97
N GLU A 467 -10.73 2.98 -19.05
CA GLU A 467 -9.40 2.97 -19.65
C GLU A 467 -8.52 3.99 -18.91
N VAL A 468 -7.32 3.57 -18.52
CA VAL A 468 -6.30 4.45 -17.95
C VAL A 468 -5.26 4.71 -19.04
N LEU A 469 -5.15 5.97 -19.45
CA LEU A 469 -4.20 6.38 -20.47
C LEU A 469 -2.77 6.30 -19.92
N THR A 470 -1.83 5.80 -20.73
CA THR A 470 -0.39 5.72 -20.39
C THR A 470 0.33 7.05 -20.59
N GLY A 471 -0.23 7.93 -21.41
CA GLY A 471 0.27 9.28 -21.65
C GLY A 471 -0.66 10.08 -22.57
N VAL A 472 -0.42 11.37 -22.66
CA VAL A 472 -1.06 12.26 -23.64
C VAL A 472 -0.01 13.08 -24.40
N PRO A 473 -0.25 13.41 -25.68
CA PRO A 473 0.67 14.24 -26.44
C PRO A 473 0.77 15.65 -25.83
N GLY A 474 1.83 16.36 -26.21
CA GLY A 474 1.89 17.81 -26.04
C GLY A 474 0.81 18.53 -26.88
N GLY A 475 0.79 19.86 -26.81
CA GLY A 475 -0.18 20.69 -27.53
C GLY A 475 -1.48 20.93 -26.75
N ALA A 476 -2.31 21.82 -27.27
CA ALA A 476 -3.61 22.16 -26.69
C ALA A 476 -4.53 20.92 -26.63
N GLY A 477 -4.93 20.53 -25.43
CA GLY A 477 -5.82 19.40 -25.20
C GLY A 477 -6.29 19.32 -23.75
N LEU A 478 -7.44 18.68 -23.53
CA LEU A 478 -7.99 18.42 -22.21
C LEU A 478 -7.85 16.93 -21.86
N ALA A 479 -7.26 16.62 -20.72
CA ALA A 479 -7.24 15.29 -20.12
C ALA A 479 -8.10 15.29 -18.85
N ILE A 480 -9.23 14.59 -18.84
CA ILE A 480 -10.12 14.46 -17.68
C ILE A 480 -9.79 13.13 -17.00
N ALA A 481 -9.22 13.20 -15.80
CA ALA A 481 -8.77 12.04 -15.06
C ALA A 481 -9.52 11.88 -13.75
N THR A 482 -9.73 10.63 -13.32
CA THR A 482 -10.07 10.36 -11.92
C THR A 482 -8.80 10.18 -11.08
N PRO A 483 -8.82 10.48 -9.76
CA PRO A 483 -7.71 10.24 -8.85
C PRO A 483 -7.02 8.88 -9.07
N GLY A 484 -5.71 8.92 -9.35
CA GLY A 484 -4.85 7.76 -9.62
C GLY A 484 -4.83 7.28 -11.08
N ALA A 485 -5.53 7.97 -11.98
CA ALA A 485 -5.56 7.67 -13.41
C ALA A 485 -5.05 8.85 -14.25
N GLU A 486 -4.33 9.79 -13.66
CA GLU A 486 -3.75 10.94 -14.35
C GLU A 486 -2.63 10.48 -15.31
N PRO A 487 -2.77 10.66 -16.63
CA PRO A 487 -1.70 10.32 -17.55
C PRO A 487 -0.59 11.38 -17.49
N PRO A 488 0.69 11.03 -17.68
CA PRO A 488 1.73 12.02 -17.94
C PRO A 488 1.51 12.69 -19.31
N ALA A 489 1.87 13.96 -19.43
CA ALA A 489 1.88 14.69 -20.70
C ALA A 489 3.31 14.92 -21.19
N GLU A 490 3.53 14.86 -22.50
CA GLU A 490 4.82 15.24 -23.10
C GLU A 490 5.16 16.70 -22.75
N GLY A 491 6.29 16.91 -22.06
CA GLY A 491 6.71 18.21 -21.56
C GLY A 491 5.88 18.76 -20.38
N GLY A 492 4.92 18.01 -19.83
CA GLY A 492 4.11 18.40 -18.67
C GLY A 492 2.96 19.36 -18.97
N TYR A 493 2.01 19.44 -18.04
CA TYR A 493 0.78 20.22 -18.18
C TYR A 493 1.00 21.72 -17.97
N GLY A 494 0.36 22.55 -18.80
CA GLY A 494 0.30 24.00 -18.59
C GLY A 494 -0.66 24.40 -17.48
N ALA A 495 -1.73 23.62 -17.28
CA ALA A 495 -2.62 23.77 -16.14
C ALA A 495 -3.10 22.42 -15.58
N VAL A 496 -3.24 22.32 -14.26
CA VAL A 496 -3.90 21.22 -13.56
C VAL A 496 -5.05 21.77 -12.72
N LEU A 497 -6.26 21.27 -12.96
CA LEU A 497 -7.47 21.68 -12.24
C LEU A 497 -7.93 20.55 -11.32
N LEU A 498 -7.90 20.80 -10.02
CA LEU A 498 -8.37 19.86 -8.99
C LEU A 498 -9.80 20.25 -8.60
N LEU A 499 -10.77 19.63 -9.27
CA LEU A 499 -12.19 19.95 -9.10
C LEU A 499 -12.84 19.07 -8.03
N ASP A 500 -13.96 19.54 -7.46
CA ASP A 500 -14.78 18.79 -6.50
C ASP A 500 -13.97 18.25 -5.31
N SER A 501 -12.94 19.01 -4.87
CA SER A 501 -11.95 18.63 -3.84
C SER A 501 -12.58 18.19 -2.51
N TRP A 502 -13.73 18.78 -2.18
CA TRP A 502 -14.54 18.46 -1.01
C TRP A 502 -14.94 16.98 -0.95
N ALA A 503 -15.07 16.29 -2.09
CA ALA A 503 -15.44 14.88 -2.14
C ALA A 503 -14.34 13.97 -1.58
N LEU A 504 -13.07 14.35 -1.72
CA LEU A 504 -11.95 13.63 -1.09
C LEU A 504 -11.84 13.97 0.40
N LEU A 505 -11.92 15.26 0.73
CA LEU A 505 -11.76 15.77 2.10
C LEU A 505 -12.84 15.30 3.07
N THR A 506 -14.06 15.05 2.58
CA THR A 506 -15.23 14.76 3.43
C THR A 506 -15.51 13.26 3.58
N ARG A 507 -14.55 12.41 3.16
CA ARG A 507 -14.63 10.97 3.40
C ARG A 507 -14.67 10.71 4.92
N ALA A 508 -15.52 9.77 5.33
CA ALA A 508 -15.56 9.27 6.69
C ALA A 508 -14.40 8.30 6.94
N ASP A 509 -13.18 8.83 6.87
CA ASP A 509 -11.94 8.09 6.96
C ASP A 509 -10.92 8.94 7.72
N LEU A 510 -10.17 8.34 8.65
CA LEU A 510 -9.12 9.03 9.40
C LEU A 510 -8.07 9.65 8.47
N ARG A 511 -7.81 9.02 7.31
CA ARG A 511 -6.81 9.45 6.33
C ARG A 511 -7.40 10.32 5.22
N ALA A 512 -8.63 10.83 5.36
CA ALA A 512 -9.27 11.60 4.28
C ALA A 512 -8.42 12.81 3.82
N GLY A 513 -7.85 13.56 4.77
CA GLY A 513 -6.96 14.68 4.48
C GLY A 513 -5.63 14.24 3.85
N GLU A 514 -5.02 13.20 4.39
CA GLU A 514 -3.78 12.57 3.90
C GLU A 514 -3.94 12.08 2.44
N GLU A 515 -5.01 11.34 2.16
CA GLU A 515 -5.31 10.82 0.82
C GLU A 515 -5.67 11.94 -0.16
N ALA A 516 -6.40 12.97 0.28
CA ALA A 516 -6.69 14.13 -0.56
C ALA A 516 -5.40 14.85 -0.98
N LEU A 517 -4.54 15.19 -0.02
CA LEU A 517 -3.26 15.83 -0.29
C LEU A 517 -2.37 14.97 -1.20
N ARG A 518 -2.31 13.66 -0.93
CA ARG A 518 -1.55 12.69 -1.74
C ARG A 518 -1.96 12.71 -3.20
N ARG A 519 -3.27 12.58 -3.49
CA ARG A 519 -3.80 12.60 -4.87
C ARG A 519 -3.59 13.96 -5.55
N TRP A 520 -3.64 15.05 -4.79
CA TRP A 520 -3.41 16.39 -5.33
C TRP A 520 -1.95 16.65 -5.65
N LEU A 521 -1.01 16.27 -4.77
CA LEU A 521 0.42 16.40 -5.03
C LEU A 521 0.83 15.53 -6.22
N ALA A 522 0.33 14.30 -6.33
CA ALA A 522 0.59 13.44 -7.48
C ALA A 522 0.13 14.06 -8.81
N ALA A 523 -1.07 14.64 -8.86
CA ALA A 523 -1.57 15.32 -10.06
C ALA A 523 -0.83 16.65 -10.33
N ALA A 524 -0.57 17.44 -9.29
CA ALA A 524 0.15 18.71 -9.38
C ALA A 524 1.61 18.52 -9.83
N ALA A 525 2.23 17.38 -9.50
CA ALA A 525 3.59 17.04 -9.93
C ALA A 525 3.71 16.85 -11.45
N LEU A 526 2.60 16.66 -12.16
CA LEU A 526 2.56 16.58 -13.63
C LEU A 526 2.52 17.96 -14.30
N ALA A 527 2.30 19.03 -13.53
CA ALA A 527 2.35 20.39 -14.04
C ALA A 527 3.80 20.83 -14.31
N ARG A 528 3.97 21.72 -15.28
CA ARG A 528 5.23 22.45 -15.47
C ARG A 528 5.55 23.32 -14.25
N PRO A 529 6.83 23.65 -14.01
CA PRO A 529 7.17 24.66 -13.00
C PRO A 529 6.56 26.03 -13.29
N ALA A 530 6.41 26.88 -12.27
CA ALA A 530 5.84 28.22 -12.41
C ALA A 530 6.61 29.09 -13.42
N GLY A 531 7.96 28.99 -13.41
CA GLY A 531 8.82 29.71 -14.36
C GLY A 531 8.64 29.29 -15.82
N ALA A 532 8.02 28.12 -16.06
CA ALA A 532 7.65 27.62 -17.39
C ALA A 532 6.14 27.77 -17.66
N GLY A 533 5.43 28.60 -16.88
CA GLY A 533 4.01 28.92 -17.06
C GLY A 533 3.03 27.91 -16.46
N GLY A 534 3.50 26.89 -15.75
CA GLY A 534 2.64 25.86 -15.17
C GLY A 534 1.83 26.36 -13.98
N ARG A 535 0.52 26.07 -14.01
CA ARG A 535 -0.44 26.49 -12.97
C ARG A 535 -1.23 25.32 -12.41
N VAL A 536 -1.55 25.36 -11.12
CA VAL A 536 -2.46 24.42 -10.47
C VAL A 536 -3.56 25.22 -9.78
N VAL A 537 -4.81 24.87 -10.05
CA VAL A 537 -5.96 25.47 -9.39
C VAL A 537 -6.68 24.40 -8.58
N VAL A 538 -6.81 24.61 -7.28
CA VAL A 538 -7.55 23.72 -6.38
C VAL A 538 -8.87 24.35 -5.99
N VAL A 539 -9.97 23.67 -6.31
CA VAL A 539 -11.32 24.16 -5.99
C VAL A 539 -11.66 23.77 -4.56
N ALA A 540 -11.05 24.48 -3.60
CA ALA A 540 -11.18 24.27 -2.16
C ALA A 540 -11.02 25.60 -1.40
N ASP A 541 -11.43 25.62 -0.13
CA ASP A 541 -11.10 26.69 0.81
C ASP A 541 -9.59 26.69 1.10
N GLY A 542 -8.96 27.86 0.92
CA GLY A 542 -7.53 28.07 1.13
C GLY A 542 -7.08 27.86 2.58
N ALA A 543 -7.96 28.04 3.57
CA ALA A 543 -7.63 27.92 4.99
C ALA A 543 -7.42 26.47 5.46
N LEU A 544 -7.87 25.48 4.68
CA LEU A 544 -7.77 24.06 5.05
C LEU A 544 -6.31 23.59 5.07
N ALA A 545 -5.93 22.82 6.09
CA ALA A 545 -4.56 22.34 6.26
C ALA A 545 -4.03 21.55 5.03
N PRO A 546 -4.78 20.60 4.42
CA PRO A 546 -4.33 19.94 3.20
C PRO A 546 -4.10 20.91 2.02
N VAL A 547 -4.89 21.98 1.92
CA VAL A 547 -4.74 22.99 0.87
C VAL A 547 -3.50 23.85 1.12
N GLN A 548 -3.27 24.29 2.37
CA GLN A 548 -2.04 24.99 2.74
C GLN A 548 -0.77 24.16 2.47
N ALA A 549 -0.83 22.85 2.75
CA ALA A 549 0.26 21.93 2.44
C ALA A 549 0.54 21.85 0.95
N LEU A 550 -0.51 21.75 0.12
CA LEU A 550 -0.40 21.76 -1.34
C LEU A 550 0.21 23.08 -1.84
N LEU A 551 -0.30 24.23 -1.39
CA LEU A 551 0.18 25.56 -1.81
C LEU A 551 1.68 25.77 -1.53
N ARG A 552 2.19 25.18 -0.44
CA ARG A 552 3.60 25.31 -0.02
C ARG A 552 4.48 24.16 -0.51
N TRP A 553 3.89 23.14 -1.13
CA TRP A 553 4.53 21.84 -1.37
C TRP A 553 5.18 21.26 -0.10
N ASP A 554 4.49 21.35 1.03
CA ASP A 554 5.02 20.99 2.35
C ASP A 554 4.26 19.79 2.94
N ALA A 555 4.49 18.63 2.35
CA ALA A 555 3.94 17.37 2.85
C ALA A 555 4.52 16.98 4.23
N GLY A 556 5.74 17.44 4.56
CA GLY A 556 6.38 17.18 5.85
C GLY A 556 5.66 17.88 7.00
N TRP A 557 5.36 19.16 6.85
CA TRP A 557 4.55 19.91 7.81
C TRP A 557 3.17 19.27 8.02
N PHE A 558 2.49 18.88 6.94
CA PHE A 558 1.16 18.28 7.03
C PHE A 558 1.20 16.94 7.77
N ALA A 559 2.16 16.06 7.44
CA ALA A 559 2.29 14.77 8.08
C ALA A 559 2.66 14.89 9.58
N ALA A 560 3.49 15.87 9.96
CA ALA A 560 3.80 16.16 11.35
C ALA A 560 2.56 16.61 12.13
N ARG A 561 1.74 17.48 11.52
CA ARG A 561 0.47 17.92 12.09
C ARG A 561 -0.51 16.75 12.27
N GLU A 562 -0.71 15.94 11.24
CA GLU A 562 -1.55 14.73 11.29
C GLU A 562 -1.09 13.77 12.39
N LEU A 563 0.21 13.51 12.49
CA LEU A 563 0.75 12.62 13.51
C LEU A 563 0.55 13.18 14.93
N ALA A 564 0.70 14.49 15.12
CA ALA A 564 0.46 15.14 16.42
C ALA A 564 -1.01 15.03 16.84
N GLU A 565 -1.96 15.30 15.95
CA GLU A 565 -3.40 15.16 16.22
C GLU A 565 -3.77 13.70 16.53
N ARG A 566 -3.23 12.74 15.77
CA ARG A 566 -3.44 11.31 16.03
C ARG A 566 -2.83 10.86 17.35
N ARG A 567 -1.73 11.47 17.80
CA ARG A 567 -1.13 11.22 19.10
C ARG A 567 -2.02 11.72 20.23
N GLU A 568 -2.56 12.92 20.12
CA GLU A 568 -3.48 13.50 21.10
C GLU A 568 -4.77 12.67 21.24
N LEU A 569 -5.31 12.20 20.12
CA LEU A 569 -6.57 11.45 20.08
C LEU A 569 -6.39 9.93 20.27
N GLY A 570 -5.15 9.43 20.29
CA GLY A 570 -4.85 8.00 20.42
C GLY A 570 -5.26 7.17 19.20
N PHE A 571 -4.91 7.61 18.00
CA PHE A 571 -5.13 6.92 16.73
C PHE A 571 -3.82 6.42 16.07
N PRO A 572 -3.90 5.40 15.21
CA PRO A 572 -2.73 4.94 14.44
C PRO A 572 -2.17 6.05 13.54
N PRO A 573 -0.83 6.19 13.42
CA PRO A 573 0.17 5.23 13.90
C PRO A 573 0.75 5.57 15.29
N ALA A 574 0.22 6.57 16.00
CA ALA A 574 0.70 6.95 17.33
C ALA A 574 0.46 5.86 18.38
N VAL A 575 -0.62 5.08 18.21
CA VAL A 575 -0.92 3.86 18.97
C VAL A 575 -0.95 2.65 18.04
N ARG A 576 -0.93 1.45 18.61
CA ARG A 576 -1.27 0.22 17.89
C ARG A 576 -2.76 -0.02 18.04
N MET A 577 -3.44 -0.37 16.94
CA MET A 577 -4.87 -0.66 16.98
C MET A 577 -5.18 -1.99 16.29
N ALA A 578 -6.18 -2.71 16.77
CA ALA A 578 -6.71 -3.91 16.15
C ALA A 578 -8.23 -3.78 15.97
N SER A 579 -8.74 -4.20 14.83
CA SER A 579 -10.16 -4.36 14.56
C SER A 579 -10.55 -5.83 14.72
N VAL A 580 -11.62 -6.07 15.48
CA VAL A 580 -12.27 -7.36 15.67
C VAL A 580 -13.67 -7.25 15.07
N THR A 581 -13.95 -7.98 13.99
CA THR A 581 -15.23 -7.88 13.26
C THR A 581 -15.89 -9.24 13.09
N GLY A 582 -17.16 -9.36 13.42
CA GLY A 582 -17.91 -10.62 13.36
C GLY A 582 -19.35 -10.45 13.85
N LEU A 583 -20.05 -11.56 14.08
CA LEU A 583 -21.33 -11.52 14.79
C LEU A 583 -21.10 -11.08 16.25
N PRO A 584 -22.04 -10.36 16.89
CA PRO A 584 -21.83 -9.81 18.23
C PRO A 584 -21.37 -10.83 19.27
N VAL A 585 -22.01 -12.00 19.31
CA VAL A 585 -21.65 -13.10 20.23
C VAL A 585 -20.23 -13.60 19.97
N ALA A 586 -19.82 -13.70 18.70
CA ALA A 586 -18.50 -14.16 18.31
C ALA A 586 -17.39 -13.15 18.66
N VAL A 587 -17.67 -11.85 18.50
CA VAL A 587 -16.76 -10.76 18.87
C VAL A 587 -16.60 -10.70 20.39
N ALA A 588 -17.69 -10.75 21.14
CA ALA A 588 -17.67 -10.78 22.60
C ALA A 588 -16.89 -11.99 23.14
N ASP A 589 -17.13 -13.19 22.58
CA ASP A 589 -16.42 -14.41 22.98
C ASP A 589 -14.92 -14.35 22.64
N LEU A 590 -14.51 -13.72 21.54
CA LEU A 590 -13.08 -13.50 21.26
C LEU A 590 -12.44 -12.54 22.26
N LEU A 591 -13.10 -11.42 22.56
CA LEU A 591 -12.57 -10.41 23.48
C LEU A 591 -12.52 -10.90 24.93
N ALA A 592 -13.48 -11.71 25.36
CA ALA A 592 -13.49 -12.33 26.68
C ALA A 592 -12.34 -13.34 26.87
N GLU A 593 -11.99 -14.07 25.81
CA GLU A 593 -10.85 -14.99 25.81
C GLU A 593 -9.50 -14.25 25.73
N ALA A 594 -9.47 -13.09 25.07
CA ALA A 594 -8.26 -12.30 24.90
C ALA A 594 -7.80 -11.71 26.25
N ARG A 595 -6.67 -12.20 26.75
CA ARG A 595 -5.95 -11.60 27.89
C ARG A 595 -5.26 -10.32 27.44
N LEU A 596 -6.04 -9.26 27.23
CA LEU A 596 -5.55 -7.98 26.75
C LEU A 596 -4.52 -7.39 27.72
N PRO A 597 -3.45 -6.74 27.21
CA PRO A 597 -2.43 -6.15 28.06
C PRO A 597 -2.95 -4.94 28.84
N ASP A 598 -2.29 -4.61 29.96
CA ASP A 598 -2.58 -3.41 30.73
C ASP A 598 -2.58 -2.14 29.86
N GLY A 599 -3.57 -1.28 30.06
CA GLY A 599 -3.78 -0.07 29.27
C GLY A 599 -4.38 -0.32 27.88
N ALA A 600 -4.90 -1.52 27.61
CA ALA A 600 -5.74 -1.75 26.44
C ALA A 600 -7.11 -1.10 26.62
N GLU A 601 -7.51 -0.30 25.62
CA GLU A 601 -8.83 0.30 25.55
C GLU A 601 -9.63 -0.37 24.44
N VAL A 602 -10.86 -0.77 24.78
CA VAL A 602 -11.81 -1.38 23.85
C VAL A 602 -12.89 -0.35 23.50
N LEU A 603 -13.06 -0.09 22.21
CA LEU A 603 -13.97 0.92 21.65
C LEU A 603 -15.00 0.26 20.74
N GLY A 604 -16.24 0.74 20.74
CA GLY A 604 -17.35 0.20 19.96
C GLY A 604 -18.52 -0.28 20.85
N PRO A 605 -19.46 -1.08 20.31
CA PRO A 605 -19.47 -1.60 18.95
C PRO A 605 -19.81 -0.53 17.90
N VAL A 606 -19.24 -0.67 16.71
CA VAL A 606 -19.62 0.09 15.51
C VAL A 606 -20.27 -0.87 14.51
N PRO A 607 -21.39 -0.51 13.85
CA PRO A 607 -21.97 -1.35 12.82
C PRO A 607 -20.96 -1.70 11.71
N ALA A 608 -20.93 -2.96 11.29
CA ALA A 608 -20.19 -3.44 10.12
C ALA A 608 -21.18 -4.06 9.11
N ASP A 609 -20.74 -4.48 7.92
CA ASP A 609 -21.68 -4.92 6.88
C ASP A 609 -22.55 -6.11 7.35
N GLY A 610 -23.87 -5.98 7.16
CA GLY A 610 -24.87 -6.98 7.54
C GLY A 610 -25.21 -6.92 9.02
N GLU A 611 -25.34 -8.09 9.65
CA GLU A 611 -25.60 -8.24 11.10
C GLU A 611 -24.31 -8.24 11.94
N ARG A 612 -23.19 -7.79 11.35
CA ARG A 612 -21.87 -7.82 11.99
C ARG A 612 -21.61 -6.51 12.72
N GLU A 613 -20.81 -6.59 13.77
CA GLU A 613 -20.27 -5.45 14.47
C GLU A 613 -18.74 -5.46 14.46
N ARG A 614 -18.17 -4.29 14.72
CA ARG A 614 -16.74 -4.09 14.87
C ARG A 614 -16.44 -3.52 16.25
N MET A 615 -15.51 -4.15 16.92
CA MET A 615 -14.83 -3.63 18.11
C MET A 615 -13.41 -3.23 17.73
N LEU A 616 -12.93 -2.12 18.27
CA LEU A 616 -11.55 -1.67 18.11
C LEU A 616 -10.84 -1.82 19.45
N VAL A 617 -9.62 -2.36 19.43
CA VAL A 617 -8.75 -2.44 20.61
C VAL A 617 -7.51 -1.61 20.34
N ARG A 618 -7.20 -0.64 21.19
CA ARG A 618 -5.98 0.17 21.07
C ARG A 618 -5.08 0.03 22.28
N VAL A 619 -3.77 0.06 22.04
CA VAL A 619 -2.72 0.01 23.07
C VAL A 619 -1.58 0.97 22.73
N PRO A 620 -0.83 1.47 23.72
CA PRO A 620 0.45 2.14 23.47
C PRO A 620 1.38 1.26 22.62
N ARG A 621 2.19 1.88 21.73
CA ARG A 621 3.06 1.14 20.81
C ARG A 621 3.99 0.12 21.48
N ALA A 622 4.46 0.42 22.70
CA ALA A 622 5.29 -0.49 23.48
C ALA A 622 4.61 -1.83 23.82
N ARG A 623 3.27 -1.88 23.81
CA ARG A 623 2.46 -3.08 24.07
C ARG A 623 1.92 -3.73 22.79
N ALA A 624 2.36 -3.30 21.61
CA ALA A 624 1.86 -3.81 20.34
C ALA A 624 2.01 -5.32 20.18
N ALA A 625 3.17 -5.89 20.55
CA ALA A 625 3.41 -7.33 20.49
C ALA A 625 2.51 -8.10 21.49
N ALA A 626 2.28 -7.54 22.68
CA ALA A 626 1.40 -8.15 23.68
C ALA A 626 -0.06 -8.18 23.20
N LEU A 627 -0.55 -7.11 22.56
CA LEU A 627 -1.88 -7.09 21.95
C LEU A 627 -2.00 -8.16 20.85
N ALA A 628 -1.03 -8.23 19.93
CA ALA A 628 -1.07 -9.20 18.84
C ALA A 628 -1.02 -10.65 19.37
N GLY A 629 -0.17 -10.93 20.36
CA GLY A 629 -0.09 -12.23 21.02
C GLY A 629 -1.39 -12.62 21.74
N ALA A 630 -2.02 -11.68 22.47
CA ALA A 630 -3.28 -11.91 23.15
C ALA A 630 -4.42 -12.24 22.18
N LEU A 631 -4.53 -11.49 21.08
CA LEU A 631 -5.54 -11.73 20.05
C LEU A 631 -5.31 -13.04 19.30
N HIS A 632 -4.06 -13.37 18.99
CA HIS A 632 -3.69 -14.64 18.35
C HIS A 632 -4.01 -15.84 19.26
N ALA A 633 -3.66 -15.77 20.54
CA ALA A 633 -3.98 -16.80 21.51
C ALA A 633 -5.49 -17.02 21.66
N ALA A 634 -6.28 -15.95 21.71
CA ALA A 634 -7.75 -16.02 21.75
C ALA A 634 -8.34 -16.64 20.47
N ALA A 635 -7.83 -16.24 19.30
CA ALA A 635 -8.20 -16.88 18.03
C ALA A 635 -7.85 -18.37 18.02
N GLY A 636 -6.70 -18.75 18.60
CA GLY A 636 -6.30 -20.14 18.81
C GLY A 636 -7.29 -20.90 19.68
N ALA A 637 -7.62 -20.40 20.87
CA ALA A 637 -8.57 -21.06 21.78
C ALA A 637 -9.95 -21.26 21.13
N ARG A 638 -10.48 -20.24 20.43
CA ARG A 638 -11.72 -20.34 19.64
C ARG A 638 -11.65 -21.40 18.55
N SER A 639 -10.54 -21.41 17.81
CA SER A 639 -10.32 -22.33 16.69
C SER A 639 -10.21 -23.78 17.19
N ALA A 640 -9.55 -24.02 18.33
CA ALA A 640 -9.41 -25.34 18.94
C ALA A 640 -10.75 -25.93 19.38
N ARG A 641 -11.66 -25.12 19.95
CA ARG A 641 -13.02 -25.53 20.31
C ARG A 641 -14.00 -25.57 19.14
N LYS A 642 -13.53 -25.32 17.91
CA LYS A 642 -14.35 -25.29 16.68
C LYS A 642 -15.54 -24.33 16.79
N ALA A 643 -15.31 -23.13 17.32
CA ALA A 643 -16.35 -22.10 17.38
C ALA A 643 -16.93 -21.86 15.97
N ALA A 644 -18.26 -21.89 15.86
CA ALA A 644 -18.95 -21.90 14.57
C ALA A 644 -18.79 -20.59 13.79
N ASP A 645 -18.80 -19.45 14.50
CA ASP A 645 -18.82 -18.13 13.89
C ASP A 645 -17.41 -17.54 13.73
N PRO A 646 -17.02 -17.19 12.48
CA PRO A 646 -15.71 -16.62 12.20
C PRO A 646 -15.60 -15.18 12.71
N VAL A 647 -14.41 -14.83 13.17
CA VAL A 647 -14.07 -13.46 13.57
C VAL A 647 -12.88 -12.99 12.73
N ARG A 648 -13.06 -11.85 12.08
CA ARG A 648 -11.99 -11.18 11.32
C ARG A 648 -11.17 -10.33 12.27
N LEU A 649 -9.88 -10.65 12.37
CA LEU A 649 -8.88 -9.86 13.09
C LEU A 649 -8.01 -9.10 12.11
N GLN A 650 -7.85 -7.79 12.32
CA GLN A 650 -6.97 -6.95 11.53
C GLN A 650 -6.20 -5.98 12.43
N VAL A 651 -4.87 -6.12 12.49
CA VAL A 651 -3.98 -5.17 13.18
C VAL A 651 -3.64 -4.02 12.24
N ASP A 652 -3.65 -2.79 12.75
CA ASP A 652 -3.53 -1.53 12.01
C ASP A 652 -4.42 -1.46 10.77
N PRO A 653 -5.76 -1.57 10.94
CA PRO A 653 -6.68 -1.44 9.83
C PRO A 653 -6.55 -0.08 9.15
N LEU A 654 -6.53 -0.07 7.81
CA LEU A 654 -6.53 1.18 7.03
C LEU A 654 -7.82 1.99 7.24
N THR A 655 -8.95 1.30 7.36
CA THR A 655 -10.27 1.90 7.58
C THR A 655 -10.79 1.54 8.97
N LEU A 656 -11.12 2.55 9.78
CA LEU A 656 -11.67 2.37 11.12
C LEU A 656 -13.19 2.26 11.13
N PHE A 657 -13.85 2.95 10.20
CA PHE A 657 -15.30 3.11 10.12
C PHE A 657 -15.89 2.42 8.89
#